data_AF-A0A848DL74-F1
#
_entry.id   AF-A0A848DL74-F1
#
_cell.length_a   1.000
_cell.length_b   1.000
_cell.length_c   1.000
_cell.angle_alpha   90.00
_cell.angle_beta   90.00
_cell.angle_gamma   90.00
#
_symmetry.space_group_name_H-M   'P 1'
#
loop_
_entity.id
_entity.type
_entity.pdbx_description
1 polymer ?
#
loop_
_entity_poly.entity_id
_entity_poly.type
_entity_poly.pdbx_seq_one_letter_code
_entity_poly.pdbx_strand_id
1 'polypeptide(L)'
;MKPFVINRHGRLVFPANFLGELDFSVLDTLEQFTAVIGRDFEAKAPTGTDILARAESGSYPGRFELLRDLGQNLFWANRFSIPMFDKRPTRWRDVPRSREDVFLPVLVPWKEGERKVAAVADAYHRLPATFDAATEDKVFGLLFDLFRHKLHHATELPPIKPTVAEFLADPEALTFVLPDHDPDYPVFRADEILDADEKVPELEALMRWAMVLHNQYPWDRSRTELRPPSAIGDDDFVIVFHPRNRDVAAFINRVKSVRARDTTPSPVPAARGPIEASAPVRPYPPVRVREAFAIQPVLEALAIIRGEHVCDNTDVIRNSSFSWSPMSADEISAKTGIDQRRYTSRELEHLALDAARAALAHAGRRPEEIGAVLVSTCTSNRLIPSVSTWLSGELGLLQTHASVDLVAACAGLPYGLAEAVRLLQEVDRPVLLVCVEKFSDKIGSVRTSRMIFGDGAAALVVAPGGPGASGDVDVVQTYASGPWSEVNSIIWPNPEFDNDITVYGPEVKALVQRYLGQMIDELGAQDDPQQPDRSLLEGIELIVPHQANKTMILGLAGKAGLSADQLYFNIETMGNVSAASIPIAMHDAVRDGVIDRPMRVFAPGFGAGAVGGYAVLRIDPAIVADEVVWQGSGAADGESVAASRVAGTTSDDVRVAFGE
;
A
#
# COMPACT_ATOMS: atom_id res chain seq x y z
N MET A 1 -5.60 3.40 -7.39
CA MET A 1 -4.25 3.79 -6.91
C MET A 1 -4.42 4.87 -5.87
N LYS A 2 -3.60 4.89 -4.83
CA LYS A 2 -3.68 5.84 -3.72
C LYS A 2 -2.33 6.57 -3.56
N PRO A 3 -1.95 7.44 -4.52
CA PRO A 3 -0.65 8.10 -4.47
C PRO A 3 -0.56 9.05 -3.29
N PHE A 4 0.65 9.25 -2.78
CA PHE A 4 0.95 10.35 -1.87
C PHE A 4 1.13 11.65 -2.65
N VAL A 5 1.14 12.77 -1.93
CA VAL A 5 1.53 14.09 -2.43
C VAL A 5 2.59 14.69 -1.51
N ILE A 6 3.39 15.62 -2.05
CA ILE A 6 4.29 16.45 -1.24
C ILE A 6 3.58 17.78 -0.96
N ASN A 7 3.40 18.08 0.32
CA ASN A 7 2.75 19.33 0.74
C ASN A 7 3.72 20.52 0.65
N ARG A 8 3.24 21.74 0.89
CA ARG A 8 4.10 22.96 0.78
C ARG A 8 5.27 23.00 1.77
N HIS A 9 5.22 22.15 2.80
CA HIS A 9 6.26 22.01 3.84
C HIS A 9 7.28 20.93 3.48
N GLY A 10 7.19 20.33 2.28
CA GLY A 10 8.08 19.27 1.82
C GLY A 10 7.80 17.90 2.47
N ARG A 11 6.64 17.71 3.10
CA ARG A 11 6.27 16.47 3.78
C ARG A 11 5.38 15.59 2.91
N LEU A 12 5.54 14.28 3.09
CA LEU A 12 4.68 13.26 2.49
C LEU A 12 3.28 13.32 3.13
N VAL A 13 2.26 13.39 2.29
CA VAL A 13 0.86 13.34 2.72
C VAL A 13 0.11 12.28 1.90
N PHE A 14 -0.70 11.47 2.57
CA PHE A 14 -1.48 10.39 1.96
C PHE A 14 -2.98 10.70 2.04
N PRO A 15 -3.57 11.36 1.02
CA PRO A 15 -4.95 11.84 1.07
C PRO A 15 -5.98 10.74 1.33
N ALA A 16 -5.76 9.55 0.76
CA ALA A 16 -6.65 8.40 0.90
C ALA A 16 -6.89 7.99 2.37
N ASN A 17 -5.94 8.28 3.27
CA ASN A 17 -6.03 7.89 4.68
C ASN A 17 -7.09 8.65 5.47
N PHE A 18 -7.48 9.85 5.03
CA PHE A 18 -8.41 10.71 5.77
C PHE A 18 -9.56 11.25 4.92
N LEU A 19 -9.49 11.19 3.58
CA LEU A 19 -10.60 11.59 2.70
C LEU A 19 -11.65 10.49 2.46
N GLY A 20 -11.36 9.25 2.88
CA GLY A 20 -12.26 8.10 2.80
C GLY A 20 -12.66 7.77 1.37
N GLU A 21 -11.70 7.76 0.46
CA GLU A 21 -11.91 7.37 -0.94
C GLU A 21 -11.84 5.84 -1.04
N LEU A 22 -12.93 5.23 -1.52
CA LEU A 22 -13.05 3.79 -1.74
C LEU A 22 -13.35 3.50 -3.21
N ASP A 23 -12.90 2.35 -3.69
CA ASP A 23 -13.16 1.83 -5.03
C ASP A 23 -14.50 1.08 -5.09
N PHE A 24 -15.57 1.81 -5.44
CA PHE A 24 -16.91 1.23 -5.60
C PHE A 24 -17.09 0.41 -6.89
N SER A 25 -16.07 0.34 -7.77
CA SER A 25 -16.16 -0.47 -9.00
C SER A 25 -16.06 -1.97 -8.71
N VAL A 26 -15.44 -2.35 -7.59
CA VAL A 26 -15.22 -3.75 -7.18
C VAL A 26 -16.20 -4.25 -6.11
N LEU A 27 -17.13 -3.40 -5.66
CA LEU A 27 -18.12 -3.75 -4.65
C LEU A 27 -19.46 -4.08 -5.33
N ASP A 28 -19.98 -5.28 -5.09
CA ASP A 28 -21.24 -5.75 -5.68
C ASP A 28 -22.39 -5.77 -4.68
N THR A 29 -22.10 -5.98 -3.39
CA THR A 29 -23.12 -6.15 -2.34
C THR A 29 -22.95 -5.18 -1.18
N LEU A 30 -24.05 -4.95 -0.46
CA LEU A 30 -24.04 -4.17 0.78
C LEU A 30 -23.21 -4.85 1.88
N GLU A 31 -23.18 -6.18 1.88
CA GLU A 31 -22.41 -6.99 2.83
C GLU A 31 -20.90 -6.79 2.63
N GLN A 32 -20.43 -6.86 1.37
CA GLN A 32 -19.03 -6.57 1.02
C GLN A 32 -18.64 -5.16 1.46
N PHE A 33 -19.44 -4.15 1.10
CA PHE A 33 -19.19 -2.78 1.49
C PHE A 33 -19.15 -2.61 3.02
N THR A 34 -20.10 -3.20 3.74
CA THR A 34 -20.15 -3.11 5.21
C THR A 34 -18.97 -3.84 5.86
N ALA A 35 -18.50 -4.94 5.27
CA ALA A 35 -17.31 -5.66 5.72
C ALA A 35 -16.03 -4.84 5.52
N VAL A 36 -15.86 -4.20 4.35
CA VAL A 36 -14.74 -3.28 4.08
C VAL A 36 -14.77 -2.13 5.09
N ILE A 37 -15.91 -1.44 5.25
CA ILE A 37 -16.06 -0.36 6.23
C ILE A 37 -15.76 -0.85 7.66
N GLY A 38 -16.29 -1.99 8.07
CA GLY A 38 -16.06 -2.51 9.42
C GLY A 38 -14.59 -2.81 9.71
N ARG A 39 -13.82 -3.23 8.70
CA ARG A 39 -12.38 -3.51 8.81
C ARG A 39 -11.54 -2.25 8.73
N ASP A 40 -11.76 -1.45 7.68
CA ASP A 40 -11.00 -0.23 7.40
C ASP A 40 -11.28 0.89 8.38
N PHE A 41 -12.38 0.83 9.15
CA PHE A 41 -12.67 1.75 10.24
C PHE A 41 -12.29 1.21 11.63
N GLU A 42 -11.75 -0.01 11.70
CA GLU A 42 -11.56 -0.82 12.91
C GLU A 42 -12.86 -0.92 13.73
N ALA A 43 -13.40 -2.14 13.89
CA ALA A 43 -14.64 -2.39 14.64
C ALA A 43 -14.57 -2.12 16.17
N LYS A 44 -13.74 -1.16 16.60
CA LYS A 44 -13.52 -0.72 17.99
C LYS A 44 -13.57 0.81 18.16
N ALA A 45 -14.12 1.56 17.21
CA ALA A 45 -14.41 2.98 17.46
C ALA A 45 -15.33 3.09 18.69
N PRO A 46 -14.95 3.85 19.73
CA PRO A 46 -15.71 3.89 20.98
C PRO A 46 -17.06 4.55 20.73
N THR A 47 -18.13 3.98 21.27
CA THR A 47 -19.45 4.62 21.22
C THR A 47 -19.47 5.85 22.14
N GLY A 48 -20.48 6.72 21.98
CA GLY A 48 -20.64 7.84 22.91
C GLY A 48 -20.89 7.39 24.36
N THR A 49 -21.39 6.16 24.55
CA THR A 49 -21.56 5.56 25.87
C THR A 49 -20.21 5.05 26.42
N ASP A 50 -19.36 4.48 25.58
CA ASP A 50 -18.01 4.05 26.00
C ASP A 50 -17.15 5.25 26.40
N ILE A 51 -17.19 6.33 25.61
CA ILE A 51 -16.50 7.59 25.91
C ILE A 51 -17.01 8.15 27.25
N LEU A 52 -18.34 8.18 27.46
CA LEU A 52 -18.93 8.63 28.72
C LEU A 52 -18.44 7.79 29.90
N ALA A 53 -18.51 6.46 29.81
CA ALA A 53 -18.09 5.56 30.87
C ALA A 53 -16.60 5.77 31.22
N ARG A 54 -15.74 5.91 30.21
CA ARG A 54 -14.30 6.12 30.38
C ARG A 54 -13.96 7.51 30.93
N ALA A 55 -14.75 8.53 30.56
CA ALA A 55 -14.65 9.88 31.08
C ALA A 55 -15.08 9.97 32.56
N GLU A 56 -16.20 9.33 32.93
CA GLU A 56 -16.70 9.29 34.31
C GLU A 56 -15.80 8.45 35.23
N SER A 57 -15.22 7.36 34.71
CA SER A 57 -14.27 6.53 35.48
C SER A 57 -12.88 7.13 35.61
N GLY A 58 -12.57 8.23 34.92
CA GLY A 58 -11.25 8.84 34.90
C GLY A 58 -10.17 7.95 34.26
N SER A 59 -10.54 7.10 33.30
CA SER A 59 -9.63 6.12 32.69
C SER A 59 -8.90 6.64 31.44
N TYR A 60 -9.00 7.93 31.15
CA TYR A 60 -8.16 8.60 30.15
C TYR A 60 -6.86 9.07 30.82
N PRO A 61 -5.68 8.72 30.29
CA PRO A 61 -4.40 9.15 30.87
C PRO A 61 -4.08 10.62 30.55
N GLY A 62 -4.56 11.15 29.43
CA GLY A 62 -4.38 12.55 29.03
C GLY A 62 -5.42 12.99 27.99
N ARG A 63 -5.31 14.23 27.54
CA ARG A 63 -6.22 14.84 26.56
C ARG A 63 -6.19 14.15 25.21
N PHE A 64 -5.02 13.72 24.72
CA PHE A 64 -4.89 13.12 23.40
C PHE A 64 -5.74 11.86 23.22
N GLU A 65 -5.75 10.95 24.20
CA GLU A 65 -6.53 9.71 24.13
C GLU A 65 -8.03 9.99 24.05
N LEU A 66 -8.51 11.01 24.76
CA LEU A 66 -9.90 11.47 24.67
C LEU A 66 -10.19 12.06 23.29
N LEU A 67 -9.31 12.93 22.77
CA LEU A 67 -9.48 13.55 21.44
C LEU A 67 -9.48 12.51 20.32
N ARG A 68 -8.61 11.51 20.41
CA ARG A 68 -8.53 10.41 19.45
C ARG A 68 -9.81 9.58 19.46
N ASP A 69 -10.28 9.17 20.65
CA ASP A 69 -11.53 8.43 20.80
C ASP A 69 -12.73 9.24 20.27
N LEU A 70 -12.74 10.56 20.51
CA LEU A 70 -13.74 11.50 19.98
C LEU A 70 -13.71 11.55 18.44
N GLY A 71 -12.53 11.70 17.85
CA GLY A 71 -12.33 11.68 16.39
C GLY A 71 -12.79 10.37 15.76
N GLN A 72 -12.43 9.23 16.35
CA GLN A 72 -12.86 7.90 15.91
C GLN A 72 -14.38 7.74 15.98
N ASN A 73 -15.04 8.21 17.05
CA ASN A 73 -16.50 8.19 17.16
C ASN A 73 -17.18 8.98 16.02
N LEU A 74 -16.63 10.15 15.69
CA LEU A 74 -17.18 11.04 14.68
C LEU A 74 -16.96 10.51 13.26
N PHE A 75 -15.80 9.91 12.98
CA PHE A 75 -15.56 9.17 11.73
C PHE A 75 -16.50 7.98 11.61
N TRP A 76 -16.66 7.20 12.69
CA TRP A 76 -17.59 6.07 12.69
C TRP A 76 -19.04 6.52 12.40
N ALA A 77 -19.47 7.66 12.94
CA ALA A 77 -20.78 8.23 12.62
C ALA A 77 -20.94 8.60 11.13
N ASN A 78 -19.85 8.89 10.44
CA ASN A 78 -19.81 9.29 9.03
C ASN A 78 -19.30 8.18 8.08
N ARG A 79 -19.08 6.97 8.58
CA ARG A 79 -18.44 5.84 7.86
C ARG A 79 -19.06 5.51 6.49
N PHE A 80 -20.37 5.72 6.34
CA PHE A 80 -21.07 5.50 5.07
C PHE A 80 -21.31 6.79 4.28
N SER A 81 -21.26 7.97 4.92
CA SER A 81 -21.49 9.22 4.20
C SER A 81 -20.22 9.70 3.49
N ILE A 82 -19.08 9.70 4.18
CA ILE A 82 -17.78 10.15 3.63
C ILE A 82 -17.44 9.47 2.29
N PRO A 83 -17.48 8.13 2.18
CA PRO A 83 -17.09 7.47 0.93
C PRO A 83 -18.16 7.55 -0.17
N MET A 84 -19.44 7.72 0.18
CA MET A 84 -20.53 7.56 -0.78
C MET A 84 -21.19 8.88 -1.23
N PHE A 85 -21.30 9.89 -0.37
CA PHE A 85 -22.22 11.00 -0.60
C PHE A 85 -21.59 12.37 -0.41
N ASP A 86 -21.89 13.27 -1.36
CA ASP A 86 -21.83 14.71 -1.15
C ASP A 86 -23.09 15.15 -0.41
N LYS A 87 -22.92 15.93 0.67
CA LYS A 87 -24.02 16.52 1.44
C LYS A 87 -24.25 17.95 0.97
N ARG A 88 -25.48 18.30 0.57
CA ARG A 88 -25.81 19.61 0.00
C ARG A 88 -27.05 20.20 0.71
N PRO A 89 -26.89 21.29 1.48
CA PRO A 89 -28.04 22.08 1.92
C PRO A 89 -28.87 22.52 0.71
N THR A 90 -30.16 22.18 0.72
CA THR A 90 -31.09 22.50 -0.38
C THR A 90 -32.40 22.97 0.24
N ARG A 91 -32.96 24.08 -0.26
CA ARG A 91 -34.28 24.56 0.17
C ARG A 91 -35.33 23.49 -0.07
N TRP A 92 -36.22 23.28 0.88
CA TRP A 92 -37.21 22.21 0.82
C TRP A 92 -38.07 22.25 -0.44
N ARG A 93 -38.47 23.46 -0.88
CA ARG A 93 -39.22 23.64 -2.14
C ARG A 93 -38.45 23.24 -3.40
N ASP A 94 -37.11 23.27 -3.36
CA ASP A 94 -36.23 22.99 -4.50
C ASP A 94 -35.76 21.52 -4.54
N VAL A 95 -36.07 20.72 -3.51
CA VAL A 95 -35.69 19.31 -3.45
C VAL A 95 -36.48 18.49 -4.49
N PRO A 96 -35.81 17.78 -5.41
CA PRO A 96 -36.48 16.89 -6.36
C PRO A 96 -37.21 15.75 -5.66
N ARG A 97 -38.53 15.63 -5.86
CA ARG A 97 -39.36 14.65 -5.14
C ARG A 97 -39.37 13.25 -5.76
N SER A 98 -39.04 13.14 -7.05
CA SER A 98 -39.17 11.89 -7.82
C SER A 98 -37.84 11.31 -8.33
N ARG A 99 -36.70 11.92 -8.01
CA ARG A 99 -35.40 11.41 -8.44
C ARG A 99 -34.95 10.24 -7.57
N GLU A 100 -34.48 9.17 -8.20
CA GLU A 100 -34.03 7.95 -7.53
C GLU A 100 -32.57 8.02 -7.03
N ASP A 101 -31.84 9.05 -7.45
CA ASP A 101 -30.43 9.30 -7.10
C ASP A 101 -30.24 10.54 -6.21
N VAL A 102 -31.33 10.95 -5.53
CA VAL A 102 -31.36 12.03 -4.54
C VAL A 102 -31.89 11.46 -3.24
N PHE A 103 -31.11 11.57 -2.16
CA PHE A 103 -31.38 10.87 -0.92
C PHE A 103 -31.51 11.82 0.27
N LEU A 104 -32.30 11.41 1.27
CA LEU A 104 -32.42 12.08 2.57
C LEU A 104 -32.15 11.10 3.69
N PRO A 105 -31.34 11.45 4.70
CA PRO A 105 -31.12 10.56 5.83
C PRO A 105 -32.38 10.54 6.72
N VAL A 106 -32.67 9.35 7.26
CA VAL A 106 -33.63 9.16 8.36
C VAL A 106 -32.83 8.98 9.64
N LEU A 107 -33.17 9.77 10.66
CA LEU A 107 -32.33 9.95 11.84
C LEU A 107 -33.10 9.62 13.11
N VAL A 108 -32.43 8.91 14.04
CA VAL A 108 -32.98 8.59 15.36
C VAL A 108 -32.37 9.55 16.39
N PRO A 109 -33.17 10.33 17.15
CA PRO A 109 -32.67 11.31 18.11
C PRO A 109 -31.70 10.72 19.15
N TRP A 110 -30.63 11.45 19.46
CA TRP A 110 -29.57 10.98 20.35
C TRP A 110 -29.97 11.04 21.83
N LYS A 111 -30.16 9.88 22.46
CA LYS A 111 -30.49 9.78 23.88
C LYS A 111 -29.31 10.18 24.79
N GLU A 112 -29.62 10.89 25.87
CA GLU A 112 -28.67 11.36 26.89
C GLU A 112 -27.52 12.22 26.34
N GLY A 113 -27.76 12.94 25.23
CA GLY A 113 -26.75 13.77 24.59
C GLY A 113 -26.14 14.81 25.54
N GLU A 114 -26.97 15.56 26.27
CA GLU A 114 -26.52 16.59 27.21
C GLU A 114 -25.54 16.06 28.27
N ARG A 115 -25.85 14.89 28.87
CA ARG A 115 -24.98 14.26 29.86
C ARG A 115 -23.63 13.86 29.25
N LYS A 116 -23.65 13.27 28.05
CA LYS A 116 -22.42 12.85 27.33
C LYS A 116 -21.54 14.06 27.00
N VAL A 117 -22.16 15.13 26.53
CA VAL A 117 -21.47 16.39 26.18
C VAL A 117 -20.83 17.02 27.41
N ALA A 118 -21.58 17.13 28.52
CA ALA A 118 -21.06 17.65 29.78
C ALA A 118 -19.87 16.81 30.30
N ALA A 119 -20.01 15.49 30.33
CA ALA A 119 -18.96 14.59 30.81
C ALA A 119 -17.66 14.69 29.99
N VAL A 120 -17.76 14.79 28.65
CA VAL A 120 -16.59 14.96 27.77
C VAL A 120 -15.92 16.31 28.00
N ALA A 121 -16.69 17.39 28.12
CA ALA A 121 -16.15 18.72 28.43
C ALA A 121 -15.43 18.73 29.78
N ASP A 122 -16.06 18.20 30.83
CA ASP A 122 -15.51 18.17 32.18
C ASP A 122 -14.27 17.26 32.26
N ALA A 123 -14.25 16.15 31.51
CA ALA A 123 -13.07 15.30 31.42
C ALA A 123 -11.91 16.04 30.75
N TYR A 124 -12.13 16.67 29.59
CA TYR A 124 -11.10 17.37 28.85
C TYR A 124 -10.40 18.47 29.68
N HIS A 125 -11.19 19.29 30.39
CA HIS A 125 -10.64 20.39 31.20
C HIS A 125 -9.87 19.91 32.45
N ARG A 126 -10.17 18.70 32.96
CA ARG A 126 -9.44 18.09 34.09
C ARG A 126 -8.20 17.33 33.67
N LEU A 127 -8.16 16.82 32.44
CA LEU A 127 -7.05 16.03 31.93
C LEU A 127 -5.84 16.95 31.63
N PRO A 128 -4.61 16.52 31.98
CA PRO A 128 -3.41 17.21 31.56
C PRO A 128 -3.24 17.11 30.05
N ALA A 129 -2.62 18.13 29.45
CA ALA A 129 -2.19 18.05 28.06
C ALA A 129 -1.21 16.90 27.87
N THR A 130 -1.41 16.10 26.81
CA THR A 130 -0.55 14.96 26.53
C THR A 130 0.71 15.40 25.79
N PHE A 131 0.56 16.31 24.81
CA PHE A 131 1.64 16.79 23.97
C PHE A 131 1.75 18.32 23.99
N ASP A 132 0.98 19.01 23.13
CA ASP A 132 0.94 20.48 23.04
C ASP A 132 -0.47 20.97 23.36
N ALA A 133 -0.59 21.72 24.46
CA ALA A 133 -1.89 22.16 24.96
C ALA A 133 -2.65 23.05 23.96
N ALA A 134 -1.95 23.91 23.23
CA ALA A 134 -2.59 24.86 22.32
C ALA A 134 -3.14 24.16 21.07
N THR A 135 -2.40 23.22 20.48
CA THR A 135 -2.88 22.40 19.37
C THR A 135 -3.98 21.44 19.83
N GLU A 136 -3.87 20.85 21.02
CA GLU A 136 -4.94 20.05 21.59
C GLU A 136 -6.23 20.84 21.81
N ASP A 137 -6.15 22.10 22.29
CA ASP A 137 -7.32 22.96 22.49
C ASP A 137 -7.99 23.30 21.15
N LYS A 138 -7.21 23.53 20.08
CA LYS A 138 -7.74 23.74 18.71
C LYS A 138 -8.48 22.50 18.19
N VAL A 139 -7.84 21.34 18.29
CA VAL A 139 -8.41 20.04 17.87
C VAL A 139 -9.68 19.76 18.67
N PHE A 140 -9.66 20.00 19.98
CA PHE A 140 -10.83 19.88 20.84
C PHE A 140 -11.96 20.80 20.36
N GLY A 141 -11.66 22.07 20.08
CA GLY A 141 -12.65 23.02 19.57
C GLY A 141 -13.40 22.50 18.35
N LEU A 142 -12.68 21.96 17.36
CA LEU A 142 -13.27 21.41 16.14
C LEU A 142 -14.07 20.13 16.39
N LEU A 143 -13.49 19.15 17.08
CA LEU A 143 -14.14 17.85 17.32
C LEU A 143 -15.31 17.97 18.30
N PHE A 144 -15.14 18.76 19.36
CA PHE A 144 -16.17 18.95 20.38
C PHE A 144 -17.34 19.78 19.86
N ASP A 145 -17.13 20.76 18.97
CA ASP A 145 -18.22 21.46 18.29
C ASP A 145 -19.12 20.50 17.50
N LEU A 146 -18.52 19.52 16.81
CA LEU A 146 -19.28 18.46 16.12
C LEU A 146 -19.99 17.53 17.10
N PHE A 147 -19.29 17.10 18.15
CA PHE A 147 -19.83 16.16 19.13
C PHE A 147 -20.98 16.76 19.94
N ARG A 148 -20.86 18.02 20.36
CA ARG A 148 -21.86 18.69 21.21
C ARG A 148 -23.17 18.98 20.47
N HIS A 149 -23.11 19.17 19.16
CA HIS A 149 -24.28 19.40 18.31
C HIS A 149 -24.76 18.12 17.59
N LYS A 150 -24.29 16.94 18.03
CA LYS A 150 -24.73 15.66 17.49
C LYS A 150 -26.20 15.41 17.86
N LEU A 151 -27.06 15.29 16.86
CA LEU A 151 -28.51 15.10 17.08
C LEU A 151 -28.98 13.64 17.03
N HIS A 152 -28.16 12.72 16.54
CA HIS A 152 -28.62 11.36 16.21
C HIS A 152 -27.67 10.22 16.63
N HIS A 153 -28.22 9.01 16.76
CA HIS A 153 -27.46 7.79 16.98
C HIS A 153 -26.71 7.35 15.72
N ALA A 154 -25.45 6.91 15.90
CA ALA A 154 -24.59 6.44 14.80
C ALA A 154 -24.71 4.93 14.50
N THR A 155 -25.33 4.16 15.40
CA THR A 155 -25.28 2.69 15.39
C THR A 155 -26.16 2.06 14.31
N GLU A 156 -27.33 2.64 14.03
CA GLU A 156 -28.34 2.06 13.13
C GLU A 156 -28.40 2.76 11.77
N LEU A 157 -27.39 3.54 11.40
CA LEU A 157 -27.38 4.27 10.12
C LEU A 157 -27.26 3.31 8.94
N PRO A 158 -28.26 3.25 8.04
CA PRO A 158 -28.17 2.41 6.86
C PRO A 158 -27.10 2.94 5.89
N PRO A 159 -26.36 2.09 5.18
CA PRO A 159 -25.33 2.56 4.27
C PRO A 159 -25.93 3.37 3.10
N ILE A 160 -27.04 2.87 2.53
CA ILE A 160 -27.84 3.56 1.51
C ILE A 160 -29.02 4.25 2.22
N LYS A 161 -29.14 5.56 1.99
CA LYS A 161 -30.19 6.40 2.56
C LYS A 161 -31.46 6.26 1.71
N PRO A 162 -32.67 6.49 2.25
CA PRO A 162 -33.88 6.52 1.42
C PRO A 162 -33.83 7.69 0.43
N THR A 163 -34.46 7.49 -0.72
CA THR A 163 -34.76 8.56 -1.67
C THR A 163 -35.73 9.55 -1.05
N VAL A 164 -35.85 10.74 -1.65
CA VAL A 164 -36.83 11.74 -1.20
C VAL A 164 -38.25 11.17 -1.20
N ALA A 165 -38.62 10.36 -2.20
CA ALA A 165 -39.93 9.71 -2.25
C ALA A 165 -40.14 8.69 -1.11
N GLU A 166 -39.14 7.86 -0.83
CA GLU A 166 -39.16 6.89 0.28
C GLU A 166 -39.23 7.60 1.65
N PHE A 167 -38.52 8.73 1.82
CA PHE A 167 -38.59 9.56 3.03
C PHE A 167 -39.99 10.14 3.24
N LEU A 168 -40.62 10.68 2.19
CA LEU A 168 -41.97 11.26 2.27
C LEU A 168 -43.07 10.23 2.56
N ALA A 169 -42.82 8.95 2.28
CA ALA A 169 -43.76 7.87 2.56
C ALA A 169 -43.86 7.54 4.06
N ASP A 170 -42.87 7.94 4.86
CA ASP A 170 -42.85 7.77 6.31
C ASP A 170 -43.09 9.12 7.01
N PRO A 171 -44.29 9.36 7.58
CA PRO A 171 -44.61 10.64 8.22
C PRO A 171 -43.82 10.90 9.51
N GLU A 172 -43.24 9.87 10.13
CA GLU A 172 -42.48 9.99 11.38
C GLU A 172 -40.96 10.11 11.12
N ALA A 173 -40.53 10.00 9.86
CA ALA A 173 -39.13 10.06 9.49
C ALA A 173 -38.52 11.44 9.78
N LEU A 174 -37.49 11.47 10.62
CA LEU A 174 -36.79 12.72 10.94
C LEU A 174 -35.57 12.93 10.06
N THR A 175 -35.40 14.14 9.54
CA THR A 175 -34.18 14.55 8.82
C THR A 175 -33.61 15.85 9.36
N PHE A 176 -32.39 16.20 8.94
CA PHE A 176 -31.77 17.47 9.30
C PHE A 176 -32.52 18.63 8.64
N VAL A 177 -32.94 19.60 9.45
CA VAL A 177 -33.50 20.87 8.99
C VAL A 177 -32.65 22.02 9.50
N LEU A 178 -32.27 22.91 8.59
CA LEU A 178 -31.65 24.19 8.89
C LEU A 178 -32.68 25.28 8.64
N PRO A 179 -33.12 26.02 9.68
CA PRO A 179 -34.04 27.15 9.51
C PRO A 179 -33.46 28.29 8.64
N ASP A 180 -32.14 28.31 8.49
CA ASP A 180 -31.37 29.28 7.74
C ASP A 180 -30.07 28.61 7.26
N HIS A 181 -29.53 29.04 6.12
CA HIS A 181 -28.30 28.48 5.55
C HIS A 181 -27.41 29.61 5.04
N ASP A 182 -26.23 29.71 5.65
CA ASP A 182 -25.13 30.54 5.17
C ASP A 182 -24.30 29.74 4.15
N PRO A 183 -24.34 30.08 2.85
CA PRO A 183 -23.51 29.43 1.84
C PRO A 183 -22.02 29.73 2.01
N ASP A 184 -21.67 30.78 2.75
CA ASP A 184 -20.29 31.20 3.05
C ASP A 184 -19.80 30.65 4.40
N TYR A 185 -20.51 29.67 4.98
CA TYR A 185 -20.08 29.03 6.22
C TYR A 185 -18.65 28.50 6.10
N PRO A 186 -17.73 28.81 7.04
CA PRO A 186 -16.32 28.47 6.91
C PRO A 186 -16.09 26.97 6.74
N VAL A 187 -15.29 26.61 5.71
CA VAL A 187 -14.81 25.25 5.45
C VAL A 187 -13.30 25.28 5.23
N PHE A 188 -12.63 24.19 5.58
CA PHE A 188 -11.21 24.03 5.24
C PHE A 188 -11.09 23.64 3.78
N ARG A 189 -10.24 24.34 3.03
CA ARG A 189 -9.92 23.97 1.66
C ARG A 189 -9.06 22.71 1.64
N ALA A 190 -9.03 22.02 0.50
CA ALA A 190 -8.22 20.82 0.35
C ALA A 190 -6.73 21.09 0.62
N ASP A 191 -6.20 22.22 0.14
CA ASP A 191 -4.82 22.65 0.42
C ASP A 191 -4.57 22.88 1.91
N GLU A 192 -5.51 23.47 2.65
CA GLU A 192 -5.38 23.65 4.11
C GLU A 192 -5.33 22.30 4.85
N ILE A 193 -6.09 21.30 4.40
CA ILE A 193 -6.08 19.96 5.00
C ILE A 193 -4.76 19.23 4.72
N LEU A 194 -4.28 19.29 3.48
CA LEU A 194 -3.02 18.65 3.08
C LEU A 194 -1.82 19.34 3.73
N ASP A 195 -1.85 20.67 3.82
CA ASP A 195 -0.79 21.52 4.40
C ASP A 195 -0.92 21.69 5.92
N ALA A 196 -1.69 20.85 6.62
CA ALA A 196 -1.63 20.78 8.08
C ALA A 196 -0.17 20.60 8.51
N ASP A 197 0.31 21.45 9.42
CA ASP A 197 1.70 21.47 9.89
C ASP A 197 1.71 21.63 11.41
N GLU A 198 1.56 20.51 12.11
CA GLU A 198 1.66 20.46 13.56
C GLU A 198 2.98 19.78 13.94
N LYS A 199 3.63 20.28 15.00
CA LYS A 199 4.95 19.75 15.40
C LYS A 199 4.88 18.27 15.80
N VAL A 200 3.81 17.89 16.48
CA VAL A 200 3.56 16.55 17.00
C VAL A 200 2.82 15.73 15.94
N PRO A 201 3.41 14.64 15.41
CA PRO A 201 2.81 13.83 14.34
C PRO A 201 1.38 13.37 14.65
N GLU A 202 1.14 12.93 15.88
CA GLU A 202 -0.15 12.45 16.37
C GLU A 202 -1.22 13.55 16.32
N LEU A 203 -0.85 14.78 16.70
CA LEU A 203 -1.75 15.92 16.65
C LEU A 203 -1.96 16.42 15.22
N GLU A 204 -0.98 16.30 14.32
CA GLU A 204 -1.19 16.65 12.91
C GLU A 204 -2.20 15.72 12.24
N ALA A 205 -2.09 14.41 12.48
CA ALA A 205 -3.06 13.43 11.99
C ALA A 205 -4.47 13.78 12.51
N LEU A 206 -4.59 14.07 13.81
CA LEU A 206 -5.86 14.39 14.44
C LEU A 206 -6.42 15.76 14.01
N MET A 207 -5.55 16.72 13.68
CA MET A 207 -5.95 17.99 13.07
C MET A 207 -6.55 17.77 11.68
N ARG A 208 -5.91 16.95 10.82
CA ARG A 208 -6.49 16.58 9.51
C ARG A 208 -7.85 15.93 9.66
N TRP A 209 -7.97 14.99 10.59
CA TRP A 209 -9.23 14.34 10.94
C TRP A 209 -10.30 15.36 11.32
N ALA A 210 -9.96 16.30 12.22
CA ALA A 210 -10.88 17.34 12.69
C ALA A 210 -11.33 18.26 11.55
N MET A 211 -10.43 18.68 10.65
CA MET A 211 -10.78 19.51 9.50
C MET A 211 -11.67 18.77 8.49
N VAL A 212 -11.36 17.50 8.18
CA VAL A 212 -12.21 16.67 7.31
C VAL A 212 -13.60 16.50 7.92
N LEU A 213 -13.68 16.19 9.22
CA LEU A 213 -14.96 16.03 9.93
C LEU A 213 -15.74 17.33 10.02
N HIS A 214 -15.08 18.48 10.20
CA HIS A 214 -15.71 19.80 10.17
C HIS A 214 -16.41 20.04 8.83
N ASN A 215 -15.71 19.73 7.74
CA ASN A 215 -16.24 19.84 6.37
C ASN A 215 -17.39 18.86 6.07
N GLN A 216 -17.65 17.86 6.93
CA GLN A 216 -18.82 16.99 6.78
C GLN A 216 -20.13 17.67 7.18
N TYR A 217 -20.08 18.87 7.78
CA TYR A 217 -21.24 19.64 8.24
C TYR A 217 -21.04 21.15 7.99
N PRO A 218 -20.88 21.62 6.75
CA PRO A 218 -20.54 23.02 6.42
C PRO A 218 -21.73 23.98 6.62
N TRP A 219 -22.24 24.08 7.85
CA TRP A 219 -23.33 24.96 8.27
C TRP A 219 -23.31 25.17 9.78
N ASP A 220 -24.10 26.14 10.29
CA ASP A 220 -24.27 26.34 11.72
C ASP A 220 -25.04 25.17 12.38
N ARG A 221 -24.28 24.33 13.07
CA ARG A 221 -24.75 23.12 13.74
C ARG A 221 -25.62 23.42 14.97
N SER A 222 -25.47 24.60 15.59
CA SER A 222 -26.21 24.96 16.80
C SER A 222 -27.70 25.24 16.56
N ARG A 223 -28.03 25.58 15.30
CA ARG A 223 -29.41 25.84 14.85
C ARG A 223 -30.03 24.67 14.08
N THR A 224 -29.30 23.55 13.94
CA THR A 224 -29.80 22.38 13.22
C THR A 224 -30.86 21.67 14.08
N GLU A 225 -31.97 21.30 13.45
CA GLU A 225 -33.07 20.58 14.09
C GLU A 225 -33.35 19.25 13.39
N LEU A 226 -34.08 18.36 14.06
CA LEU A 226 -34.66 17.17 13.46
C LEU A 226 -36.17 17.37 13.33
N ARG A 227 -36.70 17.35 12.09
CA ARG A 227 -38.14 17.53 11.85
C ARG A 227 -38.71 16.44 10.94
N PRO A 228 -39.98 16.05 11.12
CA PRO A 228 -40.71 15.20 10.19
C PRO A 228 -41.10 15.98 8.92
N PRO A 229 -41.46 15.30 7.81
CA PRO A 229 -41.77 15.96 6.53
C PRO A 229 -42.84 17.05 6.62
N SER A 230 -43.85 16.85 7.47
CA SER A 230 -44.97 17.77 7.67
C SER A 230 -44.61 19.07 8.39
N ALA A 231 -43.45 19.10 9.06
CA ALA A 231 -42.97 20.26 9.82
C ALA A 231 -41.81 21.00 9.15
N ILE A 232 -41.47 20.63 7.90
CA ILE A 232 -40.45 21.31 7.10
C ILE A 232 -41.13 22.42 6.30
N GLY A 233 -40.79 23.68 6.57
CA GLY A 233 -41.26 24.84 5.82
C GLY A 233 -40.60 24.92 4.44
N ASP A 234 -41.27 25.57 3.48
CA ASP A 234 -40.79 25.66 2.09
C ASP A 234 -39.43 26.36 1.94
N ASP A 235 -39.15 27.32 2.83
CA ASP A 235 -37.90 28.08 2.88
C ASP A 235 -36.85 27.48 3.82
N ASP A 236 -37.18 26.44 4.58
CA ASP A 236 -36.19 25.70 5.36
C ASP A 236 -35.24 24.95 4.41
N PHE A 237 -34.00 24.73 4.85
CA PHE A 237 -33.04 23.91 4.13
C PHE A 237 -32.97 22.51 4.74
N VAL A 238 -32.89 21.49 3.89
CA VAL A 238 -32.59 20.10 4.28
C VAL A 238 -31.24 19.68 3.74
N ILE A 239 -30.63 18.66 4.35
CA ILE A 239 -29.35 18.13 3.90
C ILE A 239 -29.57 16.98 2.93
N VAL A 240 -29.44 17.27 1.64
CA VAL A 240 -29.63 16.30 0.56
C VAL A 240 -28.33 15.57 0.27
N PHE A 241 -28.41 14.25 0.09
CA PHE A 241 -27.27 13.38 -0.17
C PHE A 241 -27.25 13.00 -1.64
N HIS A 242 -26.16 13.30 -2.33
CA HIS A 242 -25.93 12.94 -3.73
C HIS A 242 -24.77 11.95 -3.83
N PRO A 243 -24.86 10.89 -4.66
CA PRO A 243 -23.72 10.02 -4.92
C PRO A 243 -22.50 10.83 -5.35
N ARG A 244 -21.35 10.59 -4.70
CA ARG A 244 -20.11 11.36 -4.89
C ARG A 244 -19.56 11.23 -6.31
N ASN A 245 -19.76 10.09 -6.95
CA ASN A 245 -19.34 9.83 -8.32
C ASN A 245 -20.25 8.78 -9.01
N ARG A 246 -19.93 8.48 -10.28
CA ARG A 246 -20.66 7.50 -11.09
C ARG A 246 -20.58 6.08 -10.54
N ASP A 247 -19.46 5.68 -9.95
CA ASP A 247 -19.27 4.34 -9.41
C ASP A 247 -20.12 4.10 -8.17
N VAL A 248 -20.22 5.10 -7.28
CA VAL A 248 -21.15 5.04 -6.15
C VAL A 248 -22.61 4.98 -6.62
N ALA A 249 -22.98 5.79 -7.61
CA ALA A 249 -24.33 5.74 -8.17
C ALA A 249 -24.64 4.37 -8.78
N ALA A 250 -23.69 3.80 -9.54
CA ALA A 250 -23.80 2.47 -10.10
C ALA A 250 -23.92 1.39 -9.01
N PHE A 251 -23.11 1.47 -7.95
CA PHE A 251 -23.19 0.57 -6.79
C PHE A 251 -24.57 0.61 -6.11
N ILE A 252 -25.09 1.81 -5.82
CA ILE A 252 -26.42 1.97 -5.21
C ILE A 252 -27.49 1.33 -6.10
N ASN A 253 -27.43 1.57 -7.42
CA ASN A 253 -28.35 0.98 -8.38
C ASN A 253 -28.26 -0.55 -8.42
N ARG A 254 -27.03 -1.12 -8.42
CA ARG A 254 -26.82 -2.57 -8.33
C ARG A 254 -27.49 -3.14 -7.08
N VAL A 255 -27.18 -2.61 -5.90
CA VAL A 255 -27.75 -3.07 -4.62
C VAL A 255 -29.27 -2.93 -4.57
N LYS A 256 -29.84 -1.81 -5.03
CA LYS A 256 -31.31 -1.61 -5.08
C LYS A 256 -31.99 -2.53 -6.09
N SER A 257 -31.39 -2.77 -7.25
CA SER A 257 -31.94 -3.66 -8.28
C SER A 257 -31.90 -5.15 -7.87
N VAL A 258 -30.86 -5.56 -7.13
CA VAL A 258 -30.75 -6.91 -6.54
C VAL A 258 -31.80 -7.11 -5.44
N ARG A 259 -32.19 -6.07 -4.69
CA ARG A 259 -33.37 -6.17 -3.79
C ARG A 259 -34.70 -6.35 -4.53
N ALA A 260 -34.79 -5.96 -5.82
CA ALA A 260 -36.00 -6.08 -6.64
C ALA A 260 -36.07 -7.39 -7.44
N ARG A 261 -34.95 -8.12 -7.57
CA ARG A 261 -34.92 -9.47 -8.15
C ARG A 261 -34.64 -10.45 -7.04
N ASP A 262 -35.55 -11.40 -6.82
CA ASP A 262 -35.29 -12.59 -6.00
C ASP A 262 -34.25 -13.46 -6.74
N THR A 263 -32.99 -12.99 -6.76
CA THR A 263 -31.87 -13.71 -7.33
C THR A 263 -31.25 -14.48 -6.21
N THR A 264 -31.60 -15.77 -6.15
CA THR A 264 -30.73 -16.80 -5.60
C THR A 264 -29.30 -16.44 -5.97
N PRO A 265 -28.37 -16.28 -5.00
CA PRO A 265 -26.98 -16.07 -5.33
C PRO A 265 -26.59 -17.16 -6.33
N SER A 266 -25.95 -16.80 -7.46
CA SER A 266 -25.20 -17.81 -8.19
C SER A 266 -24.36 -18.54 -7.14
N PRO A 267 -24.50 -19.86 -6.99
CA PRO A 267 -23.80 -20.56 -5.93
C PRO A 267 -22.32 -20.27 -6.13
N VAL A 268 -21.77 -19.42 -5.25
CA VAL A 268 -20.33 -19.39 -5.03
C VAL A 268 -20.02 -20.85 -4.77
N PRO A 269 -19.21 -21.52 -5.61
CA PRO A 269 -18.90 -22.92 -5.40
C PRO A 269 -18.53 -23.05 -3.93
N ALA A 270 -19.25 -23.87 -3.17
CA ALA A 270 -18.99 -24.04 -1.74
C ALA A 270 -17.49 -24.16 -1.60
N ALA A 271 -16.86 -23.22 -0.89
CA ALA A 271 -15.42 -23.14 -0.80
C ALA A 271 -14.94 -24.55 -0.44
N ARG A 272 -14.30 -25.24 -1.39
CA ARG A 272 -13.80 -26.58 -1.12
C ARG A 272 -12.91 -26.40 0.10
N GLY A 273 -13.17 -27.20 1.15
CA GLY A 273 -12.30 -27.19 2.33
C GLY A 273 -10.84 -27.28 1.89
N PRO A 274 -9.91 -26.64 2.61
CA PRO A 274 -8.52 -26.56 2.19
C PRO A 274 -8.01 -27.96 1.86
N ILE A 275 -7.58 -28.14 0.60
CA ILE A 275 -6.97 -29.37 0.15
C ILE A 275 -5.61 -29.45 0.83
N GLU A 276 -5.34 -30.56 1.51
CA GLU A 276 -4.06 -30.80 2.15
C GLU A 276 -2.95 -30.85 1.08
N ALA A 277 -1.87 -30.10 1.31
CA ALA A 277 -0.74 -30.07 0.38
C ALA A 277 0.05 -31.37 0.48
N SER A 278 0.31 -31.99 -0.67
CA SER A 278 1.15 -33.19 -0.77
C SER A 278 2.54 -32.84 -1.29
N ALA A 279 3.57 -33.47 -0.73
CA ALA A 279 4.92 -33.37 -1.25
C ALA A 279 5.01 -33.92 -2.69
N PRO A 280 5.90 -33.38 -3.53
CA PRO A 280 6.13 -33.94 -4.86
C PRO A 280 6.73 -35.36 -4.74
N VAL A 281 6.32 -36.28 -5.62
CA VAL A 281 6.83 -37.66 -5.64
C VAL A 281 8.34 -37.71 -5.86
N ARG A 282 8.87 -36.74 -6.62
CA ARG A 282 10.30 -36.52 -6.80
C ARG A 282 10.63 -35.10 -6.31
N PRO A 283 11.51 -34.94 -5.31
CA PRO A 283 11.99 -33.62 -4.91
C PRO A 283 12.60 -32.89 -6.11
N TYR A 284 12.48 -31.56 -6.13
CA TYR A 284 13.13 -30.71 -7.13
C TYR A 284 14.52 -30.36 -6.60
N PRO A 285 15.62 -30.98 -7.10
CA PRO A 285 16.94 -30.64 -6.62
C PRO A 285 17.32 -29.22 -7.07
N PRO A 286 18.17 -28.52 -6.29
CA PRO A 286 18.76 -27.26 -6.70
C PRO A 286 19.52 -27.38 -8.03
N VAL A 287 19.47 -26.33 -8.85
CA VAL A 287 20.21 -26.30 -10.11
C VAL A 287 21.62 -25.79 -9.84
N ARG A 288 22.58 -26.71 -9.85
CA ARG A 288 24.02 -26.40 -9.81
C ARG A 288 24.44 -25.90 -11.18
N VAL A 289 24.56 -24.58 -11.32
CA VAL A 289 24.66 -23.90 -12.62
C VAL A 289 25.87 -24.38 -13.43
N ARG A 290 27.01 -24.55 -12.76
CA ARG A 290 28.26 -25.07 -13.36
C ARG A 290 28.13 -26.44 -13.99
N GLU A 291 27.23 -27.26 -13.46
CA GLU A 291 27.02 -28.64 -13.90
C GLU A 291 25.89 -28.74 -14.92
N ALA A 292 24.86 -27.91 -14.76
CA ALA A 292 23.65 -27.96 -15.56
C ALA A 292 23.77 -27.23 -16.91
N PHE A 293 24.66 -26.24 -17.02
CA PHE A 293 24.70 -25.32 -18.16
C PHE A 293 26.09 -25.20 -18.78
N ALA A 294 26.13 -24.99 -20.09
CA ALA A 294 27.38 -24.87 -20.85
C ALA A 294 27.91 -23.43 -20.82
N ILE A 295 27.03 -22.45 -21.02
CA ILE A 295 27.36 -21.02 -20.95
C ILE A 295 27.28 -20.60 -19.48
N GLN A 296 28.43 -20.28 -18.89
CA GLN A 296 28.51 -19.87 -17.48
C GLN A 296 28.12 -18.40 -17.34
N PRO A 297 27.17 -18.03 -16.46
CA PRO A 297 26.76 -16.65 -16.27
C PRO A 297 27.83 -15.84 -15.52
N VAL A 298 28.16 -14.66 -16.03
CA VAL A 298 29.02 -13.65 -15.37
C VAL A 298 28.17 -12.42 -15.09
N LEU A 299 28.31 -11.84 -13.90
CA LEU A 299 27.64 -10.59 -13.55
C LEU A 299 28.55 -9.43 -13.94
N GLU A 300 28.11 -8.56 -14.84
CA GLU A 300 28.93 -7.42 -15.31
C GLU A 300 28.57 -6.11 -14.61
N ALA A 301 27.33 -5.99 -14.13
CA ALA A 301 26.89 -4.82 -13.39
C ALA A 301 25.76 -5.16 -12.42
N LEU A 302 25.73 -4.41 -11.31
CA LEU A 302 24.61 -4.24 -10.40
C LEU A 302 24.45 -2.74 -10.14
N ALA A 303 23.35 -2.15 -10.61
CA ALA A 303 23.02 -0.75 -10.34
C ALA A 303 21.68 -0.62 -9.62
N ILE A 304 21.50 0.45 -8.84
CA ILE A 304 20.29 0.68 -8.06
C ILE A 304 19.74 2.09 -8.21
N ILE A 305 18.44 2.23 -7.94
CA ILE A 305 17.72 3.49 -7.77
C ILE A 305 16.87 3.37 -6.51
N ARG A 306 16.91 4.37 -5.64
CA ARG A 306 15.99 4.51 -4.51
C ARG A 306 14.90 5.51 -4.80
N GLY A 307 13.78 5.38 -4.11
CA GLY A 307 12.86 6.51 -3.96
C GLY A 307 13.56 7.72 -3.34
N GLU A 308 13.34 8.89 -3.92
CA GLU A 308 13.96 10.16 -3.53
C GLU A 308 13.42 10.72 -2.21
N HIS A 309 12.24 10.28 -1.79
CA HIS A 309 11.60 10.73 -0.56
C HIS A 309 11.86 9.75 0.58
N VAL A 310 12.25 10.27 1.73
CA VAL A 310 12.30 9.51 2.98
C VAL A 310 10.93 9.59 3.65
N CYS A 311 10.37 8.43 4.00
CA CYS A 311 9.21 8.30 4.85
C CYS A 311 9.64 7.61 6.15
N ASP A 312 9.84 8.38 7.21
CA ASP A 312 10.18 7.81 8.51
C ASP A 312 8.93 7.34 9.29
N ASN A 313 9.15 6.68 10.43
CA ASN A 313 8.04 6.23 11.26
C ASN A 313 7.19 7.39 11.83
N THR A 314 7.72 8.61 11.92
CA THR A 314 6.94 9.79 12.31
C THR A 314 6.03 10.26 11.18
N ASP A 315 6.47 10.16 9.91
CA ASP A 315 5.61 10.42 8.74
C ASP A 315 4.46 9.42 8.64
N VAL A 316 4.71 8.15 8.99
CA VAL A 316 3.65 7.12 9.07
C VAL A 316 2.57 7.53 10.06
N ILE A 317 2.95 8.03 11.25
CA ILE A 317 2.04 8.50 12.30
C ILE A 317 1.31 9.79 11.89
N ARG A 318 2.03 10.74 11.28
CA ARG A 318 1.50 12.01 10.79
C ARG A 318 0.39 11.82 9.76
N ASN A 319 0.46 10.72 9.02
CA ASN A 319 -0.50 10.34 8.00
C ASN A 319 -1.54 9.33 8.45
N SER A 320 -1.58 8.96 9.74
CA SER A 320 -2.41 7.88 10.24
C SER A 320 -3.88 8.05 9.83
N SER A 321 -4.46 6.98 9.29
CA SER A 321 -5.91 6.91 9.05
C SER A 321 -6.65 6.83 10.38
N PHE A 322 -7.93 7.17 10.40
CA PHE A 322 -8.80 7.06 11.58
C PHE A 322 -8.83 5.65 12.21
N SER A 323 -8.52 4.63 11.41
CA SER A 323 -8.40 3.21 11.79
C SER A 323 -7.01 2.76 12.22
N TRP A 324 -6.05 3.68 12.28
CA TRP A 324 -4.70 3.37 12.69
C TRP A 324 -4.66 2.99 14.17
N SER A 325 -4.00 1.87 14.46
CA SER A 325 -3.62 1.47 15.82
C SER A 325 -2.63 2.51 16.36
N PRO A 326 -2.71 2.93 17.64
CA PRO A 326 -1.93 4.04 18.20
C PRO A 326 -0.43 3.69 18.41
N MET A 327 0.19 2.95 17.48
CA MET A 327 1.57 2.53 17.58
C MET A 327 2.49 3.74 17.46
N SER A 328 3.46 3.83 18.36
CA SER A 328 4.53 4.84 18.29
C SER A 328 5.57 4.48 17.24
N ALA A 329 6.45 5.44 16.92
CA ALA A 329 7.53 5.21 15.98
C ALA A 329 8.49 4.11 16.48
N ASP A 330 8.78 4.12 17.77
CA ASP A 330 9.62 3.11 18.44
C ASP A 330 8.99 1.72 18.39
N GLU A 331 7.66 1.62 18.53
CA GLU A 331 6.96 0.33 18.42
C GLU A 331 7.01 -0.22 17.00
N ILE A 332 6.93 0.63 15.98
CA ILE A 332 7.12 0.23 14.58
C ILE A 332 8.55 -0.30 14.39
N SER A 333 9.56 0.45 14.81
CA SER A 333 10.97 0.06 14.74
C SER A 333 11.23 -1.26 15.45
N ALA A 334 10.77 -1.42 16.70
CA ALA A 334 10.98 -2.65 17.47
C ALA A 334 10.31 -3.88 16.83
N LYS A 335 9.11 -3.70 16.27
CA LYS A 335 8.32 -4.79 15.68
C LYS A 335 8.79 -5.20 14.29
N THR A 336 9.33 -4.28 13.51
CA THR A 336 9.65 -4.50 12.09
C THR A 336 11.13 -4.46 11.77
N GLY A 337 11.91 -3.73 12.58
CA GLY A 337 13.27 -3.32 12.26
C GLY A 337 13.35 -2.28 11.14
N ILE A 338 12.26 -1.54 10.89
CA ILE A 338 12.19 -0.52 9.84
C ILE A 338 12.01 0.85 10.49
N ASP A 339 12.96 1.74 10.27
CA ASP A 339 12.94 3.12 10.77
C ASP A 339 12.43 4.08 9.69
N GLN A 340 12.76 3.79 8.43
CA GLN A 340 12.44 4.60 7.28
C GLN A 340 12.14 3.75 6.04
N ARG A 341 11.34 4.29 5.12
CA ARG A 341 11.13 3.77 3.77
C ARG A 341 11.54 4.81 2.75
N ARG A 342 11.85 4.35 1.53
CA ARG A 342 12.06 5.21 0.36
C ARG A 342 10.80 5.23 -0.48
N TYR A 343 10.33 6.40 -0.88
CA TYR A 343 9.21 6.57 -1.79
C TYR A 343 9.58 7.43 -2.99
N THR A 344 8.93 7.19 -4.12
CA THR A 344 9.14 7.99 -5.32
C THR A 344 7.85 8.66 -5.79
N SER A 345 7.99 9.91 -6.23
CA SER A 345 6.94 10.61 -6.97
C SER A 345 6.92 10.22 -8.44
N ARG A 346 7.92 9.45 -8.91
CA ARG A 346 8.09 9.02 -10.30
C ARG A 346 7.26 7.76 -10.61
N GLU A 347 7.07 7.49 -11.90
CA GLU A 347 6.45 6.24 -12.34
C GLU A 347 7.41 5.05 -12.18
N LEU A 348 6.84 3.86 -11.94
CA LEU A 348 7.58 2.61 -11.75
C LEU A 348 8.56 2.35 -12.90
N GLU A 349 8.10 2.55 -14.13
CA GLU A 349 8.85 2.34 -15.36
C GLU A 349 10.10 3.22 -15.43
N HIS A 350 10.05 4.44 -14.90
CA HIS A 350 11.21 5.34 -14.87
C HIS A 350 12.26 4.93 -13.84
N LEU A 351 11.86 4.38 -12.69
CA LEU A 351 12.82 3.76 -11.76
C LEU A 351 13.56 2.61 -12.44
N ALA A 352 12.81 1.76 -13.15
CA ALA A 352 13.36 0.62 -13.88
C ALA A 352 14.33 1.05 -14.98
N LEU A 353 13.97 2.11 -15.72
CA LEU A 353 14.78 2.65 -16.81
C LEU A 353 16.11 3.21 -16.33
N ASP A 354 16.10 3.97 -15.24
CA ASP A 354 17.33 4.56 -14.71
C ASP A 354 18.28 3.50 -14.15
N ALA A 355 17.74 2.49 -13.44
CA ALA A 355 18.53 1.35 -12.99
C ALA A 355 19.15 0.59 -14.18
N ALA A 356 18.33 0.32 -15.22
CA ALA A 356 18.80 -0.34 -16.43
C ALA A 356 19.90 0.45 -17.16
N ARG A 357 19.72 1.76 -17.34
CA ARG A 357 20.72 2.64 -17.97
C ARG A 357 22.01 2.66 -17.17
N ALA A 358 21.94 2.76 -15.85
CA ALA A 358 23.10 2.74 -14.98
C ALA A 358 23.86 1.41 -15.07
N ALA A 359 23.15 0.28 -15.05
CA ALA A 359 23.77 -1.04 -15.15
C ALA A 359 24.42 -1.25 -16.53
N LEU A 360 23.75 -0.89 -17.61
CA LEU A 360 24.29 -0.99 -18.98
C LEU A 360 25.52 -0.09 -19.17
N ALA A 361 25.48 1.14 -18.64
CA ALA A 361 26.61 2.07 -18.67
C ALA A 361 27.82 1.54 -17.89
N HIS A 362 27.60 1.01 -16.69
CA HIS A 362 28.66 0.40 -15.87
C HIS A 362 29.28 -0.83 -16.54
N ALA A 363 28.45 -1.70 -17.13
CA ALA A 363 28.91 -2.86 -17.89
C ALA A 363 29.58 -2.49 -19.22
N GLY A 364 29.46 -1.23 -19.68
CA GLY A 364 29.95 -0.81 -21.00
C GLY A 364 29.21 -1.46 -22.18
N ARG A 365 27.95 -1.88 -21.98
CA ARG A 365 27.15 -2.59 -22.99
C ARG A 365 26.28 -1.65 -23.81
N ARG A 366 26.23 -1.89 -25.11
CA ARG A 366 25.37 -1.14 -26.05
C ARG A 366 24.04 -1.86 -26.29
N PRO A 367 22.97 -1.13 -26.67
CA PRO A 367 21.65 -1.70 -26.91
C PRO A 367 21.65 -2.94 -27.83
N GLU A 368 22.38 -2.90 -28.94
CA GLU A 368 22.42 -4.01 -29.91
C GLU A 368 23.05 -5.32 -29.39
N GLU A 369 23.71 -5.29 -28.22
CA GLU A 369 24.34 -6.44 -27.60
C GLU A 369 23.36 -7.24 -26.72
N ILE A 370 22.28 -6.62 -26.24
CA ILE A 370 21.37 -7.23 -25.27
C ILE A 370 20.48 -8.27 -25.94
N GLY A 371 20.50 -9.49 -25.39
CA GLY A 371 19.75 -10.63 -25.91
C GLY A 371 18.32 -10.72 -25.37
N ALA A 372 18.10 -10.34 -24.11
CA ALA A 372 16.79 -10.39 -23.47
C ALA A 372 16.65 -9.37 -22.33
N VAL A 373 15.41 -8.99 -22.02
CA VAL A 373 15.05 -8.12 -20.89
C VAL A 373 14.04 -8.83 -20.00
N LEU A 374 14.38 -9.00 -18.72
CA LEU A 374 13.50 -9.54 -17.69
C LEU A 374 13.19 -8.45 -16.68
N VAL A 375 11.92 -8.29 -16.33
CA VAL A 375 11.51 -7.39 -15.24
C VAL A 375 10.77 -8.17 -14.17
N SER A 376 11.34 -8.24 -12.97
CA SER A 376 10.65 -8.78 -11.79
C SER A 376 9.95 -7.66 -11.04
N THR A 377 8.61 -7.64 -11.08
CA THR A 377 7.78 -6.66 -10.36
C THR A 377 6.41 -7.24 -10.03
N CYS A 378 5.86 -6.86 -8.90
CA CYS A 378 4.44 -7.10 -8.59
C CYS A 378 3.67 -5.80 -8.36
N THR A 379 4.15 -4.65 -8.84
CA THR A 379 3.50 -3.33 -8.62
C THR A 379 3.16 -2.56 -9.90
N SER A 380 3.34 -3.18 -11.08
CA SER A 380 2.94 -2.58 -12.36
C SER A 380 1.48 -2.09 -12.36
N ASN A 381 1.26 -0.93 -12.96
CA ASN A 381 -0.08 -0.33 -13.14
C ASN A 381 -0.78 -0.83 -14.42
N ARG A 382 -0.10 -1.62 -15.24
CA ARG A 382 -0.60 -2.07 -16.55
C ARG A 382 -0.40 -3.57 -16.70
N LEU A 383 -1.36 -4.21 -17.38
CA LEU A 383 -1.23 -5.59 -17.81
C LEU A 383 -0.49 -5.69 -19.17
N ILE A 384 -0.79 -4.77 -20.09
CA ILE A 384 -0.12 -4.62 -21.38
C ILE A 384 0.06 -3.13 -21.74
N PRO A 385 1.18 -2.73 -22.40
CA PRO A 385 2.39 -3.54 -22.62
C PRO A 385 3.11 -3.85 -21.29
N SER A 386 4.01 -4.84 -21.32
CA SER A 386 4.86 -5.18 -20.17
C SER A 386 5.90 -4.08 -19.91
N VAL A 387 6.40 -3.95 -18.69
CA VAL A 387 7.48 -3.01 -18.34
C VAL A 387 8.75 -3.36 -19.12
N SER A 388 9.08 -4.64 -19.26
CA SER A 388 10.21 -5.15 -20.05
C SER A 388 10.17 -4.74 -21.53
N THR A 389 9.00 -4.78 -22.18
CA THR A 389 8.86 -4.35 -23.58
C THR A 389 8.91 -2.84 -23.72
N TRP A 390 8.34 -2.11 -22.75
CA TRP A 390 8.49 -0.67 -22.68
C TRP A 390 9.97 -0.26 -22.51
N LEU A 391 10.71 -0.91 -21.61
CA LEU A 391 12.15 -0.70 -21.42
C LEU A 391 12.93 -0.96 -22.70
N SER A 392 12.59 -2.01 -23.46
CA SER A 392 13.24 -2.28 -24.74
C SER A 392 13.11 -1.11 -25.71
N GLY A 393 11.92 -0.51 -25.80
CA GLY A 393 11.73 0.72 -26.59
C GLY A 393 12.56 1.89 -26.08
N GLU A 394 12.52 2.16 -24.78
CA GLU A 394 13.21 3.30 -24.13
C GLU A 394 14.74 3.19 -24.11
N LEU A 395 15.27 1.96 -24.18
CA LEU A 395 16.70 1.66 -24.27
C LEU A 395 17.19 1.56 -25.72
N GLY A 396 16.31 1.66 -26.72
CA GLY A 396 16.66 1.54 -28.14
C GLY A 396 16.98 0.10 -28.57
N LEU A 397 16.47 -0.90 -27.85
CA LEU A 397 16.59 -2.32 -28.22
C LEU A 397 15.63 -2.61 -29.38
N LEU A 398 16.15 -2.61 -30.60
CA LEU A 398 15.34 -2.89 -31.80
C LEU A 398 14.72 -4.29 -31.76
N GLN A 399 15.47 -5.27 -31.27
CA GLN A 399 15.02 -6.65 -31.19
C GLN A 399 15.75 -7.40 -30.06
N THR A 400 14.98 -7.92 -29.10
CA THR A 400 15.40 -8.90 -28.11
C THR A 400 14.81 -10.27 -28.45
N HIS A 401 15.45 -11.36 -28.04
CA HIS A 401 14.85 -12.70 -28.08
C HIS A 401 13.59 -12.79 -27.21
N ALA A 402 13.66 -12.22 -26.00
CA ALA A 402 12.55 -12.17 -25.06
C ALA A 402 12.57 -10.87 -24.25
N SER A 403 11.37 -10.29 -24.05
CA SER A 403 11.13 -9.19 -23.12
C SER A 403 9.88 -9.53 -22.31
N VAL A 404 10.06 -9.93 -21.05
CA VAL A 404 8.95 -10.43 -20.22
C VAL A 404 8.99 -9.90 -18.78
N ASP A 405 7.82 -9.73 -18.20
CA ASP A 405 7.65 -9.41 -16.78
C ASP A 405 7.38 -10.70 -15.99
N LEU A 406 8.02 -10.83 -14.83
CA LEU A 406 7.91 -11.95 -13.93
C LEU A 406 7.23 -11.51 -12.64
N VAL A 407 6.07 -12.09 -12.33
CA VAL A 407 5.36 -11.87 -11.08
C VAL A 407 5.64 -13.04 -10.13
N ALA A 408 6.72 -12.93 -9.36
CA ALA A 408 7.09 -13.85 -8.27
C ALA A 408 7.19 -13.11 -6.92
N ALA A 409 6.41 -12.03 -6.78
CA ALA A 409 6.41 -11.16 -5.60
C ALA A 409 7.85 -10.89 -5.10
N CYS A 410 8.05 -10.96 -3.79
CA CYS A 410 9.33 -10.76 -3.13
C CYS A 410 10.43 -11.78 -3.48
N ALA A 411 10.10 -12.89 -4.16
CA ALA A 411 11.09 -13.86 -4.69
C ALA A 411 11.55 -13.50 -6.11
N GLY A 412 11.34 -12.27 -6.56
CA GLY A 412 11.64 -11.82 -7.91
C GLY A 412 13.10 -11.97 -8.35
N LEU A 413 14.10 -11.75 -7.47
CA LEU A 413 15.51 -11.94 -7.82
C LEU A 413 15.84 -13.41 -8.17
N PRO A 414 15.62 -14.42 -7.29
CA PRO A 414 15.97 -15.79 -7.62
C PRO A 414 15.21 -16.33 -8.84
N TYR A 415 13.94 -15.93 -9.02
CA TYR A 415 13.18 -16.27 -10.23
C TYR A 415 13.76 -15.63 -11.48
N GLY A 416 13.99 -14.32 -11.46
CA GLY A 416 14.55 -13.58 -12.59
C GLY A 416 15.94 -14.07 -12.98
N LEU A 417 16.78 -14.37 -11.99
CA LEU A 417 18.13 -14.90 -12.25
C LEU A 417 18.09 -16.32 -12.79
N ALA A 418 17.22 -17.19 -12.27
CA ALA A 418 17.05 -18.54 -12.81
C ALA A 418 16.64 -18.52 -14.29
N GLU A 419 15.71 -17.64 -14.66
CA GLU A 419 15.30 -17.47 -16.07
C GLU A 419 16.40 -16.80 -16.91
N ALA A 420 17.15 -15.83 -16.37
CA ALA A 420 18.28 -15.21 -17.06
C ALA A 420 19.35 -16.26 -17.42
N VAL A 421 19.71 -17.14 -16.48
CA VAL A 421 20.69 -18.23 -16.71
C VAL A 421 20.23 -19.20 -17.80
N ARG A 422 18.93 -19.52 -17.85
CA ARG A 422 18.36 -20.38 -18.91
C ARG A 422 18.36 -19.69 -20.26
N LEU A 423 17.86 -18.45 -20.33
CA LEU A 423 17.82 -17.67 -21.57
C LEU A 423 19.22 -17.45 -22.13
N LEU A 424 20.21 -17.25 -21.27
CA LEU A 424 21.61 -17.09 -21.68
C LEU A 424 22.11 -18.27 -22.52
N GLN A 425 21.61 -19.49 -22.27
CA GLN A 425 21.95 -20.67 -23.08
C GLN A 425 21.41 -20.61 -24.51
N GLU A 426 20.30 -19.90 -24.71
CA GLU A 426 19.64 -19.77 -26.01
C GLU A 426 20.18 -18.59 -26.82
N VAL A 427 20.45 -17.47 -26.14
CA VAL A 427 20.77 -16.21 -26.82
C VAL A 427 22.26 -15.92 -26.96
N ASP A 428 23.11 -16.50 -26.09
CA ASP A 428 24.56 -16.23 -25.99
C ASP A 428 24.89 -14.73 -26.08
N ARG A 429 24.10 -13.93 -25.36
CA ARG A 429 24.13 -12.46 -25.29
C ARG A 429 23.69 -12.01 -23.90
N PRO A 430 24.17 -10.86 -23.40
CA PRO A 430 23.75 -10.36 -22.09
C PRO A 430 22.24 -10.26 -21.92
N VAL A 431 21.76 -10.73 -20.77
CA VAL A 431 20.37 -10.60 -20.31
C VAL A 431 20.32 -9.48 -19.27
N LEU A 432 19.48 -8.48 -19.51
CA LEU A 432 19.20 -7.43 -18.54
C LEU A 432 18.08 -7.89 -17.61
N LEU A 433 18.37 -8.03 -16.32
CA LEU A 433 17.39 -8.35 -15.28
C LEU A 433 17.15 -7.12 -14.41
N VAL A 434 15.92 -6.61 -14.39
CA VAL A 434 15.53 -5.46 -13.57
C VAL A 434 14.52 -5.91 -12.52
N CYS A 435 14.82 -5.67 -11.25
CA CYS A 435 13.89 -5.83 -10.14
C CYS A 435 13.40 -4.45 -9.72
N VAL A 436 12.09 -4.20 -9.72
CA VAL A 436 11.55 -2.84 -9.49
C VAL A 436 10.20 -2.87 -8.79
N GLU A 437 10.01 -1.98 -7.82
CA GLU A 437 8.75 -1.84 -7.10
C GLU A 437 8.40 -0.39 -6.76
N LYS A 438 7.09 -0.10 -6.78
CA LYS A 438 6.50 1.16 -6.30
C LYS A 438 5.26 0.83 -5.44
N PHE A 439 5.49 0.49 -4.18
CA PHE A 439 4.42 0.17 -3.25
C PHE A 439 3.72 1.40 -2.69
N SER A 440 4.34 2.59 -2.74
CA SER A 440 3.73 3.84 -2.27
C SER A 440 2.32 4.09 -2.81
N ASP A 441 2.02 3.60 -4.02
CA ASP A 441 0.72 3.74 -4.69
C ASP A 441 -0.31 2.67 -4.27
N LYS A 442 0.16 1.62 -3.59
CA LYS A 442 -0.58 0.39 -3.24
C LYS A 442 -0.87 0.28 -1.75
N ILE A 443 -0.12 1.03 -0.95
CA ILE A 443 -0.33 1.18 0.47
C ILE A 443 -1.56 2.07 0.67
N GLY A 444 -2.55 1.57 1.41
CA GLY A 444 -3.60 2.41 1.96
C GLY A 444 -3.67 2.28 3.48
N SER A 445 -4.88 2.17 4.03
CA SER A 445 -5.09 2.23 5.48
C SER A 445 -4.84 0.89 6.20
N VAL A 446 -4.53 -0.18 5.47
CA VAL A 446 -4.34 -1.51 6.03
C VAL A 446 -3.18 -1.54 7.04
N ARG A 447 -3.55 -1.73 8.31
CA ARG A 447 -2.62 -1.69 9.45
C ARG A 447 -1.42 -2.62 9.30
N THR A 448 -1.60 -3.82 8.75
CA THR A 448 -0.52 -4.83 8.75
C THR A 448 0.54 -4.58 7.69
N SER A 449 0.27 -3.77 6.66
CA SER A 449 1.15 -3.56 5.51
C SER A 449 1.70 -2.14 5.40
N ARG A 450 0.96 -1.14 5.89
CA ARG A 450 1.28 0.29 5.75
C ARG A 450 2.67 0.71 6.19
N MET A 451 3.21 0.07 7.23
CA MET A 451 4.55 0.37 7.74
C MET A 451 5.65 -0.51 7.13
N ILE A 452 5.40 -1.29 6.09
CA ILE A 452 6.37 -2.28 5.62
C ILE A 452 7.07 -1.82 4.34
N PHE A 453 6.32 -1.40 3.34
CA PHE A 453 6.82 -1.35 1.98
C PHE A 453 7.46 -0.01 1.60
N GLY A 454 8.41 -0.08 0.67
CA GLY A 454 9.14 1.03 0.04
C GLY A 454 9.23 0.85 -1.47
N ASP A 455 9.85 1.81 -2.14
CA ASP A 455 10.01 1.91 -3.58
C ASP A 455 11.50 1.91 -3.97
N GLY A 456 11.79 1.36 -5.14
CA GLY A 456 13.15 1.33 -5.67
C GLY A 456 13.31 0.31 -6.79
N ALA A 457 14.47 0.35 -7.43
CA ALA A 457 14.85 -0.55 -8.49
C ALA A 457 16.29 -1.02 -8.34
N ALA A 458 16.58 -2.19 -8.89
CA ALA A 458 17.93 -2.66 -9.14
C ALA A 458 17.98 -3.36 -10.50
N ALA A 459 19.09 -3.20 -11.21
CA ALA A 459 19.31 -3.85 -12.50
C ALA A 459 20.64 -4.61 -12.49
N LEU A 460 20.60 -5.83 -13.01
CA LEU A 460 21.76 -6.70 -13.21
C LEU A 460 21.97 -6.95 -14.70
N VAL A 461 23.24 -6.91 -15.14
CA VAL A 461 23.65 -7.38 -16.47
C VAL A 461 24.26 -8.77 -16.31
N VAL A 462 23.55 -9.79 -16.79
CA VAL A 462 23.98 -11.20 -16.73
C VAL A 462 24.50 -11.61 -18.11
N ALA A 463 25.81 -11.73 -18.24
CA ALA A 463 26.49 -11.95 -19.51
C ALA A 463 27.00 -13.39 -19.67
N PRO A 464 27.22 -13.87 -20.91
CA PRO A 464 27.89 -15.13 -21.16
C PRO A 464 29.37 -15.00 -20.77
N GLY A 465 29.83 -15.88 -19.90
CA GLY A 465 31.24 -15.99 -19.55
C GLY A 465 32.07 -16.47 -20.74
N GLY A 466 33.30 -15.96 -20.84
CA GLY A 466 34.25 -16.43 -21.86
C GLY A 466 34.59 -17.92 -21.72
N PRO A 467 35.21 -18.53 -22.74
CA PRO A 467 35.59 -19.95 -22.69
C PRO A 467 36.43 -20.28 -21.44
N GLY A 468 35.96 -21.24 -20.64
CA GLY A 468 36.62 -21.67 -19.40
C GLY A 468 36.37 -20.78 -18.17
N ALA A 469 35.51 -19.76 -18.27
CA ALA A 469 35.07 -18.98 -17.12
C ALA A 469 34.32 -19.87 -16.12
N SER A 470 34.55 -19.64 -14.82
CA SER A 470 33.90 -20.40 -13.76
C SER A 470 32.47 -19.94 -13.45
N GLY A 471 32.07 -18.76 -13.94
CA GLY A 471 30.77 -18.12 -13.66
C GLY A 471 30.63 -17.62 -12.22
N ASP A 472 29.73 -16.65 -12.06
CA ASP A 472 29.43 -15.97 -10.79
C ASP A 472 28.18 -16.52 -10.11
N VAL A 473 27.43 -17.41 -10.75
CA VAL A 473 26.25 -18.07 -10.17
C VAL A 473 26.59 -19.53 -9.91
N ASP A 474 26.64 -19.94 -8.64
CA ASP A 474 26.91 -21.33 -8.26
C ASP A 474 25.62 -22.16 -8.29
N VAL A 475 24.54 -21.64 -7.70
CA VAL A 475 23.25 -22.34 -7.56
C VAL A 475 22.09 -21.37 -7.78
N VAL A 476 21.06 -21.84 -8.47
CA VAL A 476 19.72 -21.21 -8.47
C VAL A 476 18.67 -22.25 -8.14
N GLN A 477 17.67 -21.85 -7.35
CA GLN A 477 16.54 -22.71 -7.05
C GLN A 477 15.28 -21.87 -6.82
N THR A 478 14.15 -22.37 -7.31
CA THR A 478 12.85 -21.71 -7.21
C THR A 478 11.78 -22.71 -6.82
N TYR A 479 10.85 -22.30 -5.97
CA TYR A 479 9.72 -23.08 -5.48
C TYR A 479 8.44 -22.26 -5.58
N ALA A 480 7.35 -22.91 -5.94
CA ALA A 480 6.03 -22.32 -5.92
C ALA A 480 5.05 -23.22 -5.18
N SER A 481 4.00 -22.59 -4.67
CA SER A 481 2.90 -23.19 -3.93
C SER A 481 3.26 -23.76 -2.56
N GLY A 482 2.24 -24.22 -1.84
CA GLY A 482 2.32 -24.71 -0.48
C GLY A 482 0.92 -24.86 0.11
N PRO A 483 0.80 -24.95 1.43
CA PRO A 483 -0.49 -24.86 2.10
C PRO A 483 -1.30 -23.63 1.62
N TRP A 484 -2.61 -23.81 1.42
CA TRP A 484 -3.49 -22.74 0.91
C TRP A 484 -3.44 -21.45 1.75
N SER A 485 -3.23 -21.57 3.06
CA SER A 485 -3.05 -20.43 3.97
C SER A 485 -1.80 -19.60 3.65
N GLU A 486 -0.72 -20.24 3.20
CA GLU A 486 0.51 -19.56 2.81
C GLU A 486 0.41 -18.93 1.41
N VAL A 487 -0.38 -19.54 0.52
CA VAL A 487 -0.64 -19.03 -0.83
C VAL A 487 -1.23 -17.61 -0.80
N ASN A 488 -2.23 -17.41 0.06
CA ASN A 488 -2.91 -16.13 0.25
C ASN A 488 -2.35 -15.31 1.43
N SER A 489 -1.08 -15.52 1.80
CA SER A 489 -0.45 -14.83 2.93
C SER A 489 -0.21 -13.33 2.70
N ILE A 490 -0.16 -12.89 1.43
CA ILE A 490 -0.23 -11.48 1.03
C ILE A 490 -1.11 -11.41 -0.21
N ILE A 491 -2.06 -10.48 -0.24
CA ILE A 491 -3.00 -10.33 -1.35
C ILE A 491 -2.96 -8.88 -1.84
N TRP A 492 -2.80 -8.71 -3.15
CA TRP A 492 -2.95 -7.43 -3.83
C TRP A 492 -3.34 -7.64 -5.30
N PRO A 493 -4.34 -6.93 -5.83
CA PRO A 493 -5.32 -6.12 -5.09
C PRO A 493 -6.20 -7.00 -4.20
N ASN A 494 -6.56 -6.50 -3.00
CA ASN A 494 -7.46 -7.20 -2.10
C ASN A 494 -8.82 -6.47 -1.97
N PRO A 495 -9.89 -6.94 -2.64
CA PRO A 495 -11.21 -6.29 -2.58
C PRO A 495 -11.80 -6.20 -1.16
N GLU A 496 -11.35 -7.07 -0.25
CA GLU A 496 -11.75 -7.06 1.15
C GLU A 496 -11.18 -5.89 1.98
N PHE A 497 -10.22 -5.16 1.41
CA PHE A 497 -9.49 -4.04 2.01
C PHE A 497 -9.30 -2.91 0.98
N ASP A 498 -10.36 -2.61 0.22
CA ASP A 498 -10.35 -1.50 -0.74
C ASP A 498 -9.19 -1.55 -1.75
N ASN A 499 -8.87 -2.77 -2.19
CA ASN A 499 -7.76 -3.08 -3.10
C ASN A 499 -6.36 -2.70 -2.58
N ASP A 500 -6.21 -2.38 -1.31
CA ASP A 500 -4.92 -2.17 -0.66
C ASP A 500 -4.16 -3.49 -0.55
N ILE A 501 -2.82 -3.39 -0.51
CA ILE A 501 -1.98 -4.55 -0.21
C ILE A 501 -2.22 -5.01 1.24
N THR A 502 -2.53 -6.29 1.42
CA THR A 502 -2.82 -6.85 2.75
C THR A 502 -1.84 -7.96 3.08
N VAL A 503 -1.27 -7.90 4.29
CA VAL A 503 -0.31 -8.89 4.80
C VAL A 503 -0.92 -9.66 5.97
N TYR A 504 -0.95 -11.00 5.87
CA TYR A 504 -1.36 -11.92 6.92
C TYR A 504 -0.12 -12.48 7.63
N GLY A 505 0.30 -11.77 8.69
CA GLY A 505 1.59 -11.99 9.35
C GLY A 505 1.89 -13.42 9.81
N PRO A 506 0.97 -14.14 10.49
CA PRO A 506 1.18 -15.53 10.90
C PRO A 506 1.48 -16.47 9.72
N GLU A 507 0.72 -16.33 8.62
CA GLU A 507 0.86 -17.12 7.41
C GLU A 507 2.17 -16.81 6.69
N VAL A 508 2.56 -15.52 6.60
CA VAL A 508 3.88 -15.13 6.08
C VAL A 508 5.01 -15.72 6.91
N LYS A 509 4.90 -15.72 8.23
CA LYS A 509 5.93 -16.31 9.11
C LYS A 509 6.07 -17.82 8.90
N ALA A 510 4.95 -18.53 8.74
CA ALA A 510 4.95 -19.97 8.46
C ALA A 510 5.61 -20.28 7.10
N LEU A 511 5.25 -19.50 6.07
CA LEU A 511 5.83 -19.56 4.74
C LEU A 511 7.37 -19.39 4.77
N VAL A 512 7.84 -18.32 5.40
CA VAL A 512 9.28 -18.02 5.49
C VAL A 512 10.02 -19.12 6.27
N GLN A 513 9.45 -19.58 7.39
CA GLN A 513 10.06 -20.64 8.19
C GLN A 513 10.23 -21.93 7.38
N ARG A 514 9.20 -22.34 6.62
CA ARG A 514 9.22 -23.55 5.80
C ARG A 514 10.28 -23.48 4.70
N TYR A 515 10.25 -22.42 3.90
CA TYR A 515 11.20 -22.28 2.79
C TYR A 515 12.63 -22.03 3.27
N LEU A 516 12.86 -21.25 4.32
CA LEU A 516 14.21 -21.04 4.83
C LEU A 516 14.83 -22.36 5.33
N GLY A 517 14.05 -23.17 6.06
CA GLY A 517 14.50 -24.51 6.47
C GLY A 517 14.86 -25.39 5.28
N GLN A 518 13.98 -25.45 4.28
CA GLN A 518 14.23 -26.22 3.05
C GLN A 518 15.50 -25.78 2.32
N MET A 519 15.73 -24.47 2.18
CA MET A 519 16.92 -23.94 1.51
C MET A 519 18.21 -24.29 2.25
N ILE A 520 18.20 -24.22 3.59
CA ILE A 520 19.35 -24.54 4.43
C ILE A 520 19.67 -26.03 4.35
N ASP A 521 18.65 -26.90 4.40
CA ASP A 521 18.83 -28.35 4.24
C ASP A 521 19.42 -28.68 2.87
N GLU A 522 18.93 -28.03 1.81
CA GLU A 522 19.44 -28.21 0.44
C GLU A 522 20.88 -27.73 0.28
N LEU A 523 21.29 -26.62 0.91
CA LEU A 523 22.68 -26.15 0.88
C LEU A 523 23.62 -27.02 1.75
N GLY A 524 23.13 -27.51 2.89
CA GLY A 524 23.89 -28.40 3.77
C GLY A 524 24.15 -29.78 3.17
N ALA A 525 23.28 -30.23 2.25
CA ALA A 525 23.42 -31.50 1.53
C ALA A 525 24.29 -31.43 0.26
N GLN A 526 24.73 -30.24 -0.15
CA GLN A 526 25.59 -30.03 -1.33
C GLN A 526 27.04 -29.83 -0.91
N ASP A 527 27.98 -30.37 -1.68
CA ASP A 527 29.42 -30.13 -1.47
C ASP A 527 29.83 -28.75 -2.00
N ASP A 528 30.75 -28.07 -1.31
CA ASP A 528 31.35 -26.83 -1.80
C ASP A 528 32.24 -27.12 -3.02
N PRO A 529 32.02 -26.44 -4.17
CA PRO A 529 32.79 -26.69 -5.39
C PRO A 529 34.29 -26.34 -5.25
N GLN A 530 34.68 -25.53 -4.27
CA GLN A 530 36.07 -25.14 -3.98
C GLN A 530 36.67 -25.93 -2.81
N GLN A 531 35.85 -26.47 -1.92
CA GLN A 531 36.27 -27.24 -0.73
C GLN A 531 35.35 -28.46 -0.55
N PRO A 532 35.50 -29.53 -1.36
CA PRO A 532 34.55 -30.65 -1.40
C PRO A 532 34.40 -31.44 -0.09
N ASP A 533 35.25 -31.19 0.91
CA ASP A 533 35.15 -31.73 2.26
C ASP A 533 34.20 -30.93 3.18
N ARG A 534 33.62 -29.85 2.67
CA ARG A 534 32.67 -28.96 3.35
C ARG A 534 31.37 -28.87 2.57
N SER A 535 30.28 -28.62 3.28
CA SER A 535 29.00 -28.30 2.64
C SER A 535 29.04 -26.92 1.99
N LEU A 536 28.20 -26.72 0.97
CA LEU A 536 28.04 -25.42 0.31
C LEU A 536 27.57 -24.35 1.30
N LEU A 537 26.74 -24.72 2.28
CA LEU A 537 26.31 -23.85 3.38
C LEU A 537 27.49 -23.31 4.19
N GLU A 538 28.46 -24.16 4.54
CA GLU A 538 29.68 -23.75 5.26
C GLU A 538 30.58 -22.84 4.42
N GLY A 539 30.48 -22.94 3.09
CA GLY A 539 31.17 -22.08 2.14
C GLY A 539 30.53 -20.71 1.92
N ILE A 540 29.36 -20.44 2.51
CA ILE A 540 28.69 -19.13 2.42
C ILE A 540 29.40 -18.13 3.34
N GLU A 541 29.77 -16.98 2.78
CA GLU A 541 30.48 -15.92 3.50
C GLU A 541 29.52 -14.81 3.97
N LEU A 542 28.44 -14.58 3.24
CA LEU A 542 27.42 -13.59 3.58
C LEU A 542 26.02 -14.09 3.20
N ILE A 543 25.02 -13.77 4.01
CA ILE A 543 23.61 -14.03 3.75
C ILE A 543 22.91 -12.69 3.55
N VAL A 544 22.36 -12.48 2.36
CA VAL A 544 21.55 -11.30 2.04
C VAL A 544 20.10 -11.77 1.82
N PRO A 545 19.32 -11.93 2.90
CA PRO A 545 17.96 -12.42 2.78
C PRO A 545 17.04 -11.35 2.20
N HIS A 546 15.85 -11.76 1.76
CA HIS A 546 14.78 -10.83 1.47
C HIS A 546 14.47 -9.91 2.66
N GLN A 547 14.41 -8.60 2.40
CA GLN A 547 14.22 -7.54 3.38
C GLN A 547 12.72 -7.33 3.67
N ALA A 548 12.09 -8.27 4.39
CA ALA A 548 10.65 -8.19 4.73
C ALA A 548 10.36 -7.61 6.12
N ASN A 549 11.04 -8.14 7.13
CA ASN A 549 10.90 -7.79 8.54
C ASN A 549 12.15 -8.32 9.27
N LYS A 550 13.06 -7.44 9.69
CA LYS A 550 14.35 -7.84 10.26
C LYS A 550 14.17 -8.70 11.51
N THR A 551 13.28 -8.30 12.42
CA THR A 551 13.02 -9.01 13.68
C THR A 551 12.54 -10.44 13.44
N MET A 552 11.65 -10.65 12.47
CA MET A 552 11.15 -11.97 12.09
C MET A 552 12.25 -12.82 11.46
N ILE A 553 13.00 -12.27 10.49
CA ILE A 553 14.06 -13.00 9.80
C ILE A 553 15.17 -13.42 10.76
N LEU A 554 15.64 -12.53 11.64
CA LEU A 554 16.64 -12.86 12.66
C LEU A 554 16.16 -14.01 13.56
N GLY A 555 14.90 -13.96 14.01
CA GLY A 555 14.33 -15.01 14.84
C GLY A 555 14.17 -16.36 14.14
N LEU A 556 13.92 -16.38 12.84
CA LEU A 556 13.80 -17.62 12.04
C LEU A 556 15.17 -18.16 11.62
N ALA A 557 16.09 -17.30 11.21
CA ALA A 557 17.46 -17.65 10.84
C ALA A 557 18.22 -18.26 12.03
N GLY A 558 18.11 -17.67 13.22
CA GLY A 558 18.73 -18.22 14.43
C GLY A 558 18.18 -19.60 14.80
N LYS A 559 16.87 -19.85 14.58
CA LYS A 559 16.28 -21.19 14.77
C LYS A 559 16.75 -22.21 13.75
N ALA A 560 17.15 -21.76 12.57
CA ALA A 560 17.71 -22.60 11.52
C ALA A 560 19.24 -22.73 11.60
N GLY A 561 19.86 -22.25 12.69
CA GLY A 561 21.29 -22.41 12.95
C GLY A 561 22.21 -21.37 12.30
N LEU A 562 21.66 -20.31 11.68
CA LEU A 562 22.43 -19.24 11.08
C LEU A 562 22.85 -18.19 12.12
N SER A 563 24.06 -17.64 12.00
CA SER A 563 24.54 -16.56 12.86
C SER A 563 24.04 -15.19 12.38
N ALA A 564 23.57 -14.34 13.30
CA ALA A 564 23.15 -12.98 12.99
C ALA A 564 24.25 -12.15 12.32
N ASP A 565 25.52 -12.39 12.66
CA ASP A 565 26.68 -11.67 12.11
C ASP A 565 26.95 -11.99 10.64
N GLN A 566 26.35 -13.07 10.11
CA GLN A 566 26.43 -13.43 8.69
C GLN A 566 25.28 -12.81 7.87
N LEU A 567 24.29 -12.18 8.51
CA LEU A 567 23.13 -11.61 7.82
C LEU A 567 23.32 -10.11 7.61
N TYR A 568 23.13 -9.66 6.37
CA TYR A 568 23.10 -8.24 6.03
C TYR A 568 21.67 -7.72 5.88
N PHE A 569 21.42 -6.54 6.45
CA PHE A 569 20.15 -5.83 6.35
C PHE A 569 20.38 -4.35 6.03
N ASN A 570 19.53 -3.81 5.14
CA ASN A 570 19.38 -2.38 4.90
C ASN A 570 17.92 -1.91 5.06
N ILE A 571 17.02 -2.84 5.43
CA ILE A 571 15.57 -2.60 5.55
C ILE A 571 15.23 -1.45 6.49
N GLU A 572 16.11 -1.15 7.46
CA GLU A 572 16.02 -0.03 8.38
C GLU A 572 15.82 1.30 7.65
N THR A 573 16.45 1.46 6.50
CA THR A 573 16.50 2.72 5.73
C THR A 573 15.81 2.66 4.37
N MET A 574 15.43 1.45 3.93
CA MET A 574 14.76 1.19 2.66
C MET A 574 13.29 0.80 2.80
N GLY A 575 12.93 0.13 3.90
CA GLY A 575 11.71 -0.67 3.95
C GLY A 575 11.79 -1.90 3.04
N ASN A 576 10.65 -2.55 2.83
CA ASN A 576 10.54 -3.71 1.94
C ASN A 576 10.24 -3.27 0.50
N VAL A 577 11.19 -3.49 -0.40
CA VAL A 577 11.09 -3.19 -1.83
C VAL A 577 10.90 -4.47 -2.67
N SER A 578 10.19 -5.47 -2.12
CA SER A 578 9.86 -6.78 -2.72
C SER A 578 11.02 -7.37 -3.55
N ALA A 579 10.89 -7.45 -4.88
CA ALA A 579 11.87 -8.06 -5.76
C ALA A 579 13.22 -7.34 -5.73
N ALA A 580 13.22 -6.02 -5.52
CA ALA A 580 14.44 -5.20 -5.49
C ALA A 580 15.15 -5.22 -4.13
N SER A 581 14.51 -5.74 -3.07
CA SER A 581 15.08 -5.78 -1.72
C SER A 581 16.45 -6.45 -1.63
N ILE A 582 16.60 -7.65 -2.21
CA ILE A 582 17.86 -8.41 -2.16
C ILE A 582 18.97 -7.71 -2.95
N PRO A 583 18.78 -7.35 -4.24
CA PRO A 583 19.85 -6.72 -5.00
C PRO A 583 20.23 -5.31 -4.48
N ILE A 584 19.29 -4.53 -3.93
CA ILE A 584 19.63 -3.27 -3.26
C ILE A 584 20.45 -3.52 -1.99
N ALA A 585 20.11 -4.54 -1.19
CA ALA A 585 20.90 -4.90 -0.02
C ALA A 585 22.31 -5.41 -0.39
N MET A 586 22.48 -6.12 -1.51
CA MET A 586 23.81 -6.51 -2.00
C MET A 586 24.64 -5.29 -2.40
N HIS A 587 24.04 -4.31 -3.07
CA HIS A 587 24.69 -3.03 -3.40
C HIS A 587 25.13 -2.31 -2.13
N ASP A 588 24.23 -2.20 -1.15
CA ASP A 588 24.52 -1.55 0.13
C ASP A 588 25.61 -2.28 0.94
N ALA A 589 25.66 -3.60 0.87
CA ALA A 589 26.73 -4.38 1.51
C ALA A 589 28.12 -4.07 0.93
N VAL A 590 28.22 -3.78 -0.38
CA VAL A 590 29.47 -3.29 -0.99
C VAL A 590 29.77 -1.87 -0.54
N ARG A 591 28.78 -0.97 -0.59
CA ARG A 591 28.93 0.42 -0.13
C ARG A 591 29.41 0.50 1.32
N ASP A 592 28.88 -0.36 2.19
CA ASP A 592 29.19 -0.38 3.62
C ASP A 592 30.51 -1.13 3.93
N GLY A 593 31.19 -1.67 2.92
CA GLY A 593 32.46 -2.40 3.06
C GLY A 593 32.31 -3.80 3.68
N VAL A 594 31.08 -4.34 3.74
CA VAL A 594 30.84 -5.73 4.16
C VAL A 594 31.28 -6.70 3.06
N ILE A 595 31.03 -6.35 1.81
CA ILE A 595 31.59 -7.01 0.64
C ILE A 595 32.74 -6.14 0.13
N ASP A 596 33.98 -6.48 0.50
CA ASP A 596 35.20 -5.74 0.16
C ASP A 596 36.08 -6.46 -0.89
N ARG A 597 35.69 -7.68 -1.26
CA ARG A 597 36.31 -8.55 -2.25
C ARG A 597 35.23 -9.46 -2.86
N PRO A 598 35.55 -10.24 -3.91
CA PRO A 598 34.67 -11.33 -4.34
C PRO A 598 34.28 -12.22 -3.15
N MET A 599 32.99 -12.24 -2.84
CA MET A 599 32.42 -13.01 -1.72
C MET A 599 31.27 -13.89 -2.18
N ARG A 600 31.17 -15.09 -1.61
CA ARG A 600 30.04 -15.98 -1.86
C ARG A 600 28.84 -15.61 -1.00
N VAL A 601 27.77 -15.16 -1.66
CA VAL A 601 26.54 -14.67 -1.06
C VAL A 601 25.41 -15.69 -1.24
N PHE A 602 24.72 -16.03 -0.15
CA PHE A 602 23.44 -16.73 -0.18
C PHE A 602 22.28 -15.73 -0.13
N ALA A 603 21.39 -15.80 -1.11
CA ALA A 603 20.34 -14.84 -1.35
C ALA A 603 18.93 -15.47 -1.28
N PRO A 604 18.42 -15.80 -0.08
CA PRO A 604 17.10 -16.42 0.06
C PRO A 604 15.96 -15.41 -0.09
N GLY A 605 15.03 -15.70 -1.00
CA GLY A 605 13.82 -14.92 -1.28
C GLY A 605 12.52 -15.69 -0.97
N PHE A 606 11.52 -14.97 -0.46
CA PHE A 606 10.21 -15.52 -0.08
C PHE A 606 9.13 -14.50 -0.42
N GLY A 607 8.03 -14.91 -1.05
CA GLY A 607 6.95 -14.03 -1.46
C GLY A 607 5.58 -14.71 -1.49
N ALA A 608 4.54 -13.89 -1.64
CA ALA A 608 3.16 -14.34 -1.76
C ALA A 608 2.93 -15.25 -2.98
N GLY A 609 1.95 -16.16 -2.91
CA GLY A 609 1.61 -17.03 -4.05
C GLY A 609 1.46 -18.52 -3.74
N ALA A 610 2.13 -19.17 -2.80
CA ALA A 610 3.37 -18.86 -2.10
C ALA A 610 4.54 -19.11 -3.05
N VAL A 611 5.58 -18.30 -2.99
CA VAL A 611 6.80 -18.52 -3.77
C VAL A 611 8.03 -18.37 -2.89
N GLY A 612 9.05 -19.14 -3.21
CA GLY A 612 10.34 -19.07 -2.56
C GLY A 612 11.44 -19.36 -3.57
N GLY A 613 12.66 -18.98 -3.26
CA GLY A 613 13.80 -19.35 -4.07
C GLY A 613 15.08 -18.79 -3.49
N TYR A 614 16.21 -19.25 -3.99
CA TYR A 614 17.48 -18.68 -3.61
C TYR A 614 18.47 -18.71 -4.76
N ALA A 615 19.47 -17.85 -4.64
CA ALA A 615 20.66 -17.94 -5.44
C ALA A 615 21.90 -17.99 -4.53
N VAL A 616 22.91 -18.75 -4.95
CA VAL A 616 24.26 -18.65 -4.39
C VAL A 616 25.14 -18.02 -5.46
N LEU A 617 25.68 -16.84 -5.16
CA LEU A 617 26.35 -15.96 -6.11
C LEU A 617 27.73 -15.57 -5.59
N ARG A 618 28.65 -15.23 -6.49
CA ARG A 618 29.86 -14.46 -6.16
C ARG A 618 29.61 -13.02 -6.54
N ILE A 619 29.66 -12.12 -5.56
CA ILE A 619 29.54 -10.68 -5.76
C ILE A 619 30.94 -10.09 -5.67
N ASP A 620 31.42 -9.52 -6.76
CA ASP A 620 32.64 -8.72 -6.82
C ASP A 620 32.26 -7.23 -6.62
N PRO A 621 32.88 -6.50 -5.67
CA PRO A 621 32.67 -5.06 -5.54
C PRO A 621 32.79 -4.28 -6.85
N ALA A 622 33.63 -4.74 -7.80
CA ALA A 622 33.86 -4.07 -9.08
C ALA A 622 32.62 -4.04 -10.00
N ILE A 623 31.65 -4.94 -9.81
CA ILE A 623 30.43 -4.96 -10.63
C ILE A 623 29.38 -3.97 -10.11
N VAL A 624 29.56 -3.43 -8.90
CA VAL A 624 28.58 -2.53 -8.30
C VAL A 624 28.78 -1.13 -8.83
N ALA A 625 27.77 -0.62 -9.53
CA ALA A 625 27.77 0.73 -10.07
C ALA A 625 27.55 1.77 -8.96
N ASP A 626 27.99 3.00 -9.19
CA ASP A 626 27.64 4.14 -8.35
C ASP A 626 26.10 4.27 -8.27
N GLU A 627 25.59 4.58 -7.07
CA GLU A 627 24.16 4.82 -6.89
C GLU A 627 23.71 6.02 -7.71
N VAL A 628 22.67 5.84 -8.53
CA VAL A 628 22.05 6.95 -9.26
C VAL A 628 21.06 7.63 -8.33
N VAL A 629 21.46 8.81 -7.85
CA VAL A 629 20.64 9.66 -6.98
C VAL A 629 19.88 10.68 -7.83
N TRP A 630 18.56 10.57 -7.86
CA TRP A 630 17.73 11.61 -8.46
C TRP A 630 17.66 12.81 -7.52
N GLN A 631 18.32 13.91 -7.90
CA GLN A 631 18.11 15.20 -7.24
C GLN A 631 16.94 15.86 -7.94
N GLY A 632 15.82 16.06 -7.23
CA GLY A 632 14.60 16.56 -7.85
C GLY A 632 14.80 17.82 -8.67
N SER A 633 13.97 18.00 -9.69
CA SER A 633 14.11 19.09 -10.67
C SER A 633 14.02 20.47 -10.00
N GLY A 634 15.15 20.97 -9.51
CA GLY A 634 15.35 22.39 -9.32
C GLY A 634 15.29 23.03 -10.69
N ALA A 635 14.21 23.76 -10.96
CA ALA A 635 14.04 24.77 -12.02
C ALA A 635 15.18 24.83 -13.06
N ALA A 636 15.29 23.81 -13.90
CA ALA A 636 16.21 23.75 -15.04
C ALA A 636 15.78 22.70 -16.09
N ASP A 637 14.49 22.36 -16.15
CA ASP A 637 13.87 21.82 -17.38
C ASP A 637 12.97 22.91 -17.98
N GLY A 638 13.59 24.05 -18.24
CA GLY A 638 13.10 25.05 -19.20
C GLY A 638 13.36 24.63 -20.65
N GLU A 639 14.12 23.55 -20.86
CA GLU A 639 13.93 22.69 -22.01
C GLU A 639 12.97 21.60 -21.56
N SER A 640 11.69 21.84 -21.86
CA SER A 640 10.75 20.78 -22.15
C SER A 640 11.46 19.78 -23.06
N VAL A 641 12.04 18.73 -22.49
CA VAL A 641 12.01 17.43 -23.12
C VAL A 641 10.53 17.13 -23.14
N ALA A 642 9.91 17.63 -24.21
CA ALA A 642 8.87 16.90 -24.87
C ALA A 642 9.41 15.47 -24.89
N ALA A 643 8.92 14.67 -23.94
CA ALA A 643 8.57 13.31 -24.26
C ALA A 643 8.08 13.41 -25.70
N SER A 644 8.68 12.63 -26.59
CA SER A 644 8.00 12.23 -27.79
C SER A 644 6.66 11.65 -27.33
N ARG A 645 5.68 12.52 -27.07
CA ARG A 645 4.37 12.42 -27.64
C ARG A 645 4.69 12.18 -29.11
N VAL A 646 4.85 10.91 -29.47
CA VAL A 646 4.09 10.41 -30.60
C VAL A 646 2.75 11.10 -30.43
N ALA A 647 2.48 12.08 -31.30
CA ALA A 647 1.32 12.94 -31.21
C ALA A 647 0.18 12.05 -30.74
N GLY A 648 -0.29 12.26 -29.51
CA GLY A 648 -1.26 11.35 -28.90
C GLY A 648 -2.37 11.27 -29.91
N THR A 649 -2.65 10.06 -30.39
CA THR A 649 -3.60 9.78 -31.47
C THR A 649 -4.82 10.63 -31.18
N THR A 650 -5.00 11.71 -31.94
CA THR A 650 -6.15 12.58 -31.76
C THR A 650 -7.40 11.75 -32.05
N SER A 651 -8.57 12.19 -31.59
CA SER A 651 -9.82 11.57 -32.05
C SER A 651 -9.88 11.49 -33.58
N ASP A 652 -9.24 12.44 -34.28
CA ASP A 652 -9.16 12.48 -35.74
C ASP A 652 -8.16 11.44 -36.28
N ASP A 653 -7.03 11.20 -35.63
CA ASP A 653 -6.10 10.13 -36.03
C ASP A 653 -6.72 8.73 -35.82
N VAL A 654 -7.53 8.56 -34.77
CA VAL A 654 -8.31 7.34 -34.54
C VAL A 654 -9.35 7.19 -35.65
N ARG A 655 -10.07 8.25 -36.02
CA ARG A 655 -11.07 8.23 -37.10
C ARG A 655 -10.44 7.94 -38.47
N VAL A 656 -9.30 8.55 -38.79
CA VAL A 656 -8.52 8.26 -40.00
C VAL A 656 -8.03 6.81 -40.00
N ALA A 657 -7.57 6.27 -38.86
CA ALA A 657 -7.17 4.87 -38.75
C ALA A 657 -8.36 3.90 -38.94
N PHE A 658 -9.59 4.33 -38.63
CA PHE A 658 -10.83 3.57 -38.87
C PHE A 658 -11.54 3.93 -40.20
N GLY A 659 -10.95 4.81 -41.02
CA GLY A 659 -11.47 5.15 -42.34
C GLY A 659 -12.69 6.08 -42.36
N GLU A 660 -12.90 6.88 -41.31
CA GLU A 660 -13.92 7.94 -41.26
C GLU A 660 -13.48 9.28 -41.87
#